data_AF-A0AA48HFX3-F1
#
_entry.id   AF-A0AA48HFX3-F1
#
_cell.length_a   1.000
_cell.length_b   1.000
_cell.length_c   1.000
_cell.angle_alpha   90.00
_cell.angle_beta   90.00
_cell.angle_gamma   90.00
#
_symmetry.space_group_name_H-M   'P 1'
#
loop_
_entity.id
_entity.type
_entity.pdbx_description
1 polymer ?
#
loop_
_entity_poly.entity_id
_entity_poly.type
_entity_poly.pdbx_seq_one_letter_code
_entity_poly.pdbx_strand_id
1 'polypeptide(L)'
;MRKFRPLIKGLLAATIASMIALNSPAWAAEYSPNFKGTEITEFINIVGKNLKKTIIVDPNVRGKITVRSYDLLSEDQYYQFFLNVLQVYGFAVVEMPSGVLKVVRDKDAKSSNIPVVDGQLFDGDEMITRVVPVYSVPVRELAPILRQLNDQAGGGNVISHDPSNVMMITGRAAVVNRLTEIIERVDKAGDREVEIVKLRFASASEMVRILESINNSQGKGNTPDNLEPKVVADDRTNSVIVSGDIKARERIITLINRLDKELESNGNTRVIFLKYAKAEDLVNVLQGVSASIGQEEQTNTNNRNRRNTSREVNIDAHIDSNSLVITAEPDMMSSLEEVIRQLDVRRAQVQVEAIIVEVSEGDGTSLGIQWATEAGGGQQFTNGVVPIGSLAVAYDQAQDETTTTTTTNTNSNDPLNPTVVNSTNVEQGDPSLLANLLGTVNGFLVGAVKDDWGAVLQAVSTDTNSNILATPHLTTMDNEEAFFIVGQEVPIITGSTSSSNNSNPFQTVERKEVGIKLKVTPQINEGNAVQLVIEQEVSSVSGATSVDIAINKREIKTTVMADDGGTIVLGGLIDDDVQESVSKIPLLGDIPYLGNIFKSTSTTKRKRNLMVFIRPTIIRDGITMNKISHRKYNFIRAEQLKREERGIALMPLTDTPTLPDWNDELELPPSFEEYLQEKNKED
;
A
#
# COMPACT_ATOMS: atom_id res chain seq x y z
N MET A 1 -39.36 -25.78 76.52
CA MET A 1 -39.59 -26.51 77.79
C MET A 1 -39.82 -27.98 77.50
N ARG A 2 -39.16 -28.87 78.24
CA ARG A 2 -39.60 -30.25 78.56
C ARG A 2 -39.70 -31.26 77.40
N LYS A 3 -38.81 -32.28 77.40
CA LYS A 3 -39.11 -33.71 77.67
C LYS A 3 -38.11 -34.69 77.01
N PHE A 4 -37.99 -35.86 77.64
CA PHE A 4 -37.39 -37.13 77.18
C PHE A 4 -35.88 -37.40 77.39
N ARG A 5 -35.50 -37.54 78.66
CA ARG A 5 -34.59 -38.59 79.17
C ARG A 5 -35.31 -39.12 80.43
N PRO A 6 -35.64 -40.42 80.65
CA PRO A 6 -34.78 -41.60 80.49
C PRO A 6 -35.53 -42.94 80.17
N LEU A 7 -35.34 -43.56 78.99
CA LEU A 7 -35.86 -44.93 78.75
C LEU A 7 -34.88 -45.89 78.04
N ILE A 8 -33.75 -45.37 77.55
CA ILE A 8 -32.82 -46.15 76.69
C ILE A 8 -31.69 -46.80 77.49
N LYS A 9 -31.44 -46.37 78.74
CA LYS A 9 -30.38 -46.94 79.58
C LYS A 9 -30.74 -48.28 80.27
N GLY A 10 -32.02 -48.66 80.29
CA GLY A 10 -32.47 -49.94 80.88
C GLY A 10 -32.54 -51.10 79.88
N LEU A 11 -32.80 -50.81 78.60
CA LEU A 11 -32.99 -51.83 77.57
C LEU A 11 -31.65 -52.35 76.98
N LEU A 12 -30.58 -51.57 77.12
CA LEU A 12 -29.24 -51.92 76.65
C LEU A 12 -28.46 -52.78 77.65
N ALA A 13 -28.84 -52.79 78.94
CA ALA A 13 -28.23 -53.64 79.96
C ALA A 13 -28.84 -55.06 79.99
N ALA A 14 -30.11 -55.21 79.62
CA ALA A 14 -30.79 -56.51 79.61
C ALA A 14 -30.46 -57.37 78.37
N THR A 15 -30.09 -56.75 77.25
CA THR A 15 -29.66 -57.48 76.04
C THR A 15 -28.21 -57.97 76.12
N ILE A 16 -27.34 -57.29 76.88
CA ILE A 16 -25.96 -57.74 77.13
C ILE A 16 -25.92 -58.91 78.11
N ALA A 17 -26.85 -59.01 79.06
CA ALA A 17 -26.94 -60.12 80.01
C ALA A 17 -27.54 -61.42 79.40
N SER A 18 -28.34 -61.31 78.33
CA SER A 18 -28.97 -62.48 77.68
C SER A 18 -28.07 -63.16 76.63
N MET A 19 -27.03 -62.47 76.12
CA MET A 19 -26.06 -63.06 75.17
C MET A 19 -24.93 -63.88 75.83
N ILE A 20 -24.84 -63.88 77.17
CA ILE A 20 -23.77 -64.59 77.91
C ILE A 20 -24.21 -66.00 78.36
N ALA A 21 -25.48 -66.39 78.17
CA ALA A 21 -26.02 -67.65 78.72
C ALA A 21 -26.16 -68.83 77.72
N LEU A 22 -25.68 -68.70 76.48
CA LEU A 22 -25.74 -69.75 75.44
C LEU A 22 -24.39 -69.88 74.71
N ASN A 23 -23.34 -70.29 75.41
CA ASN A 23 -22.12 -70.82 74.80
C ASN A 23 -21.53 -71.86 75.74
N SER A 24 -21.99 -73.11 75.61
CA SER A 24 -21.24 -74.25 76.13
C SER A 24 -19.94 -74.36 75.31
N PRO A 25 -18.75 -74.38 75.92
CA PRO A 25 -17.53 -74.67 75.17
C PRO A 25 -17.63 -76.10 74.64
N ALA A 26 -17.77 -76.25 73.33
CA ALA A 26 -17.43 -77.50 72.67
C ALA A 26 -15.94 -77.70 72.94
N TRP A 27 -15.59 -78.79 73.63
CA TRP A 27 -14.19 -79.19 73.80
C TRP A 27 -13.66 -79.52 72.41
N ALA A 28 -12.98 -78.56 71.78
CA ALA A 28 -12.23 -78.81 70.57
C ALA A 28 -11.13 -79.81 70.94
N ALA A 29 -11.05 -80.92 70.21
CA ALA A 29 -9.98 -81.88 70.40
C ALA A 29 -8.65 -81.19 70.04
N GLU A 30 -7.81 -80.97 71.04
CA GLU A 30 -6.49 -80.38 70.87
C GLU A 30 -5.48 -81.49 70.54
N TYR A 31 -4.76 -81.35 69.43
CA TYR A 31 -3.80 -82.35 68.97
C TYR A 31 -2.36 -81.83 69.13
N SER A 32 -1.50 -82.62 69.76
CA SER A 32 -0.05 -82.35 69.85
C SER A 32 0.71 -83.33 68.95
N PRO A 33 1.11 -82.93 67.72
CA PRO A 33 1.91 -83.80 66.84
C PRO A 33 3.38 -83.84 67.27
N ASN A 34 3.87 -85.04 67.56
CA ASN A 34 5.30 -85.29 67.78
C ASN A 34 5.72 -86.57 67.04
N PHE A 35 6.45 -86.42 65.94
CA PHE A 35 6.88 -87.52 65.07
C PHE A 35 8.40 -87.50 64.94
N LYS A 36 9.06 -88.62 65.26
CA LYS A 36 10.53 -88.74 65.20
C LYS A 36 10.90 -89.91 64.31
N GLY A 37 11.35 -89.63 63.09
CA GLY A 37 11.78 -90.64 62.12
C GLY A 37 10.66 -91.58 61.66
N THR A 38 9.42 -91.14 61.69
CA THR A 38 8.23 -91.90 61.28
C THR A 38 8.18 -91.99 59.76
N GLU A 39 7.81 -93.16 59.21
CA GLU A 39 7.57 -93.30 57.76
C GLU A 39 6.38 -92.42 57.33
N ILE A 40 6.47 -91.77 56.18
CA ILE A 40 5.45 -90.82 55.73
C ILE A 40 4.07 -91.47 55.55
N THR A 41 4.04 -92.75 55.15
CA THR A 41 2.80 -93.53 55.04
C THR A 41 2.16 -93.77 56.40
N GLU A 42 2.97 -94.01 57.43
CA GLU A 42 2.52 -94.17 58.81
C GLU A 42 2.02 -92.83 59.38
N PHE A 43 2.71 -91.72 59.09
CA PHE A 43 2.26 -90.37 59.42
C PHE A 43 0.90 -90.04 58.80
N ILE A 44 0.73 -90.29 57.49
CA ILE A 44 -0.54 -90.06 56.79
C ILE A 44 -1.66 -90.91 57.40
N ASN A 45 -1.39 -92.16 57.76
CA ASN A 45 -2.38 -93.03 58.39
C ASN A 45 -2.78 -92.57 59.80
N ILE A 46 -1.82 -92.09 60.60
CA ILE A 46 -2.08 -91.54 61.95
C ILE A 46 -2.90 -90.24 61.84
N VAL A 47 -2.50 -89.36 60.93
CA VAL A 47 -3.20 -88.08 60.71
C VAL A 47 -4.59 -88.31 60.12
N GLY A 48 -4.75 -89.20 59.15
CA GLY A 48 -6.05 -89.58 58.59
C GLY A 48 -6.99 -90.19 59.61
N LYS A 49 -6.45 -90.98 60.56
CA LYS A 49 -7.23 -91.51 61.69
C LYS A 49 -7.70 -90.42 62.65
N ASN A 50 -6.84 -89.44 62.96
CA ASN A 50 -7.19 -88.31 63.84
C ASN A 50 -8.18 -87.35 63.18
N LEU A 51 -7.98 -87.03 61.90
CA LEU A 51 -8.86 -86.16 61.11
C LEU A 51 -10.15 -86.86 60.64
N LYS A 52 -10.30 -88.17 60.89
CA LYS A 52 -11.41 -89.01 60.39
C LYS A 52 -11.67 -88.88 58.88
N LYS A 53 -10.63 -88.53 58.11
CA LYS A 53 -10.70 -88.40 56.65
C LYS A 53 -10.07 -89.62 56.00
N THR A 54 -10.72 -90.12 54.96
CA THR A 54 -10.15 -91.18 54.11
C THR A 54 -9.05 -90.59 53.25
N ILE A 55 -7.85 -91.17 53.32
CA ILE A 55 -6.68 -90.69 52.56
C ILE A 55 -6.21 -91.79 51.60
N ILE A 56 -6.08 -91.45 50.32
CA ILE A 56 -5.49 -92.30 49.28
C ILE A 56 -4.06 -91.82 49.03
N VAL A 57 -3.09 -92.71 49.22
CA VAL A 57 -1.66 -92.41 49.05
C VAL A 57 -1.16 -93.00 47.73
N ASP A 58 -0.50 -92.18 46.92
CA ASP A 58 0.17 -92.65 45.69
C ASP A 58 1.37 -93.56 46.03
N PRO A 59 1.61 -94.65 45.29
CA PRO A 59 2.72 -95.60 45.54
C PRO A 59 4.12 -94.96 45.52
N ASN A 60 4.27 -93.76 44.94
CA ASN A 60 5.53 -93.03 44.85
C ASN A 60 5.81 -92.14 46.08
N VAL A 61 4.92 -92.08 47.07
CA VAL A 61 5.12 -91.29 48.29
C VAL A 61 5.95 -92.09 49.29
N ARG A 62 7.25 -91.80 49.38
CA ARG A 62 8.20 -92.45 50.30
C ARG A 62 9.09 -91.41 50.96
N GLY A 63 9.41 -91.62 52.25
CA GLY A 63 10.28 -90.74 53.01
C GLY A 63 10.05 -90.87 54.51
N LYS A 64 11.01 -90.40 55.30
CA LYS A 64 10.89 -90.31 56.76
C LYS A 64 10.70 -88.86 57.16
N ILE A 65 9.73 -88.62 58.05
CA ILE A 65 9.45 -87.30 58.56
C ILE A 65 9.93 -87.16 60.01
N THR A 66 10.36 -85.97 60.38
CA THR A 66 10.66 -85.63 61.78
C THR A 66 10.14 -84.24 62.06
N VAL A 67 9.11 -84.14 62.91
CA VAL A 67 8.49 -82.87 63.27
C VAL A 67 8.16 -82.86 64.74
N ARG A 68 8.49 -81.75 65.40
CA ARG A 68 8.24 -81.53 66.82
C ARG A 68 7.40 -80.27 66.99
N SER A 69 6.16 -80.42 67.42
CA SER A 69 5.36 -79.30 67.91
C SER A 69 5.47 -79.19 69.43
N TYR A 70 5.44 -77.96 69.94
CA TYR A 70 5.34 -77.65 71.38
C TYR A 70 3.97 -77.09 71.75
N ASP A 71 3.13 -76.79 70.75
CA ASP A 71 1.82 -76.18 70.91
C ASP A 71 0.71 -77.16 70.54
N LEU A 72 -0.46 -76.95 71.16
CA LEU A 72 -1.68 -77.70 70.95
C LEU A 72 -2.40 -77.12 69.73
N LEU A 73 -2.56 -77.90 68.66
CA LEU A 73 -3.17 -77.45 67.42
C LEU A 73 -4.67 -77.78 67.41
N SER A 74 -5.50 -76.84 66.95
CA SER A 74 -6.91 -77.09 66.63
C SER A 74 -7.04 -77.99 65.39
N GLU A 75 -8.22 -78.54 65.12
CA GLU A 75 -8.44 -79.43 63.97
C GLU A 75 -8.04 -78.78 62.62
N ASP A 76 -8.41 -77.53 62.40
CA ASP A 76 -8.05 -76.77 61.19
C ASP A 76 -6.54 -76.49 61.13
N GLN A 77 -5.93 -76.11 62.24
CA GLN A 77 -4.49 -75.88 62.32
C GLN A 77 -3.70 -77.17 62.16
N TYR A 78 -4.24 -78.29 62.63
CA TYR A 78 -3.66 -79.61 62.49
C TYR A 78 -3.74 -80.10 61.05
N TYR A 79 -4.84 -79.81 60.35
CA TYR A 79 -4.96 -80.05 58.91
C TYR A 79 -3.98 -79.19 58.10
N GLN A 80 -3.88 -77.89 58.39
CA GLN A 80 -2.89 -77.02 57.74
C GLN A 80 -1.45 -77.47 58.03
N PHE A 81 -1.16 -77.86 59.27
CA PHE A 81 0.13 -78.44 59.64
C PHE A 81 0.43 -79.72 58.86
N PHE A 82 -0.57 -80.59 58.66
CA PHE A 82 -0.44 -81.78 57.83
C PHE A 82 -0.09 -81.44 56.36
N LEU A 83 -0.76 -80.45 55.78
CA LEU A 83 -0.46 -79.96 54.43
C LEU A 83 0.98 -79.41 54.35
N ASN A 84 1.39 -78.59 55.31
CA ASN A 84 2.72 -77.97 55.35
C ASN A 84 3.84 -79.01 55.51
N VAL A 85 3.64 -80.02 56.35
CA VAL A 85 4.63 -81.10 56.52
C VAL A 85 4.77 -81.88 55.22
N LEU A 86 3.67 -82.24 54.54
CA LEU A 86 3.74 -82.94 53.26
C LEU A 86 4.40 -82.08 52.16
N GLN A 87 4.13 -80.78 52.15
CA GLN A 87 4.71 -79.81 51.23
C GLN A 87 6.23 -79.75 51.35
N VAL A 88 6.79 -79.70 52.57
CA VAL A 88 8.25 -79.66 52.78
C VAL A 88 8.96 -80.86 52.14
N TYR A 89 8.27 -82.01 52.06
CA TYR A 89 8.76 -83.22 51.41
C TYR A 89 8.37 -83.35 49.93
N GLY A 90 7.76 -82.32 49.32
CA GLY A 90 7.43 -82.28 47.90
C GLY A 90 6.15 -83.03 47.52
N PHE A 91 5.26 -83.28 48.49
CA PHE A 91 3.96 -83.89 48.27
C PHE A 91 2.84 -82.86 48.45
N ALA A 92 1.77 -83.03 47.69
CA ALA A 92 0.59 -82.18 47.75
C ALA A 92 -0.64 -83.04 48.02
N VAL A 93 -1.61 -82.46 48.71
CA VAL A 93 -2.90 -83.09 48.99
C VAL A 93 -3.95 -82.44 48.11
N VAL A 94 -4.71 -83.26 47.40
CA VAL A 94 -5.85 -82.82 46.58
C VAL A 94 -7.11 -83.38 47.22
N GLU A 95 -8.01 -82.50 47.64
CA GLU A 95 -9.31 -82.89 48.18
C GLU A 95 -10.28 -83.18 47.03
N MET A 96 -10.86 -84.37 47.01
CA MET A 96 -11.91 -84.71 46.05
C MET A 96 -13.27 -84.20 46.55
N PRO A 97 -14.23 -83.90 45.65
CA PRO A 97 -15.60 -83.52 46.02
C PRO A 97 -16.32 -84.55 46.92
N SER A 98 -15.84 -85.80 46.97
CA SER A 98 -16.35 -86.88 47.82
C SER A 98 -15.83 -86.85 49.27
N GLY A 99 -15.03 -85.85 49.66
CA GLY A 99 -14.45 -85.74 51.00
C GLY A 99 -13.24 -86.66 51.25
N VAL A 100 -12.68 -87.25 50.19
CA VAL A 100 -11.49 -88.10 50.23
C VAL A 100 -10.26 -87.25 49.86
N LEU A 101 -9.18 -87.39 50.62
CA LEU A 101 -7.91 -86.71 50.36
C LEU A 101 -6.99 -87.61 49.55
N LYS A 102 -6.43 -87.11 48.45
CA LYS A 102 -5.43 -87.81 47.65
C LYS A 102 -4.05 -87.17 47.86
N VAL A 103 -3.09 -87.94 48.36
CA VAL A 103 -1.70 -87.49 48.51
C VAL A 103 -0.92 -87.91 47.27
N VAL A 104 -0.43 -86.92 46.52
CA VAL A 104 0.36 -87.10 45.30
C VAL A 104 1.65 -86.31 45.38
N ARG A 105 2.58 -86.53 44.45
CA ARG A 105 3.73 -85.62 44.28
C ARG A 105 3.22 -84.27 43.77
N ASP A 106 3.85 -83.20 44.21
CA ASP A 106 3.49 -81.81 43.83
C ASP A 106 3.46 -81.61 42.30
N LYS A 107 4.32 -82.31 41.56
CA LYS A 107 4.34 -82.31 40.08
C LYS A 107 3.07 -82.92 39.45
N ASP A 108 2.51 -83.94 40.09
CA ASP A 108 1.34 -84.70 39.61
C ASP A 108 0.01 -84.09 40.12
N ALA A 109 0.09 -83.16 41.09
CA ALA A 109 -1.06 -82.42 41.61
C ALA A 109 -1.71 -81.52 40.54
N LYS A 110 -0.90 -80.99 39.61
CA LYS A 110 -1.32 -80.07 38.53
C LYS A 110 -2.35 -80.67 37.57
N SER A 111 -2.34 -81.99 37.37
CA SER A 111 -3.26 -82.71 36.47
C SER A 111 -4.42 -83.37 37.19
N SER A 112 -4.51 -83.23 38.51
CA SER A 112 -5.61 -83.77 39.31
C SER A 112 -6.78 -82.77 39.33
N ASN A 113 -7.98 -83.24 39.69
CA ASN A 113 -9.17 -82.38 39.75
C ASN A 113 -9.06 -81.38 40.91
N ILE A 114 -8.50 -80.20 40.64
CA ILE A 114 -8.39 -79.08 41.56
C ILE A 114 -9.67 -78.23 41.50
N PRO A 115 -10.26 -77.79 42.63
CA PRO A 115 -11.41 -76.90 42.61
C PRO A 115 -11.09 -75.54 41.98
N VAL A 116 -12.01 -75.05 41.13
CA VAL A 116 -11.97 -73.67 40.62
C VAL A 116 -12.72 -72.79 41.61
N VAL A 117 -12.03 -71.80 42.19
CA VAL A 117 -12.59 -70.91 43.20
C VAL A 117 -12.75 -69.52 42.62
N ASP A 118 -13.93 -68.95 42.85
CA ASP A 118 -14.23 -67.56 42.53
C ASP A 118 -14.42 -66.76 43.83
N GLY A 119 -13.64 -65.68 44.00
CA GLY A 119 -13.79 -64.68 45.08
C GLY A 119 -13.51 -65.08 46.53
N GLN A 120 -13.59 -66.36 46.94
CA GLN A 120 -13.28 -66.75 48.32
C GLN A 120 -11.77 -66.81 48.59
N LEU A 121 -11.32 -66.14 49.66
CA LEU A 121 -9.96 -66.26 50.16
C LEU A 121 -9.81 -67.58 50.91
N PHE A 122 -9.22 -68.57 50.24
CA PHE A 122 -8.60 -69.70 50.90
C PHE A 122 -7.23 -69.23 51.42
N ASP A 123 -6.96 -69.50 52.69
CA ASP A 123 -5.66 -69.31 53.32
C ASP A 123 -5.05 -70.68 53.59
N GLY A 124 -3.76 -70.83 53.30
CA GLY A 124 -3.03 -72.09 53.42
C GLY A 124 -2.50 -72.68 52.11
N ASP A 125 -2.08 -73.94 52.20
CA ASP A 125 -1.30 -74.65 51.17
C ASP A 125 -2.12 -75.61 50.31
N GLU A 126 -3.44 -75.42 50.25
CA GLU A 126 -4.34 -76.14 49.36
C GLU A 126 -4.12 -75.75 47.89
N MET A 127 -4.26 -76.72 47.00
CA MET A 127 -4.22 -76.49 45.56
C MET A 127 -5.57 -75.93 45.09
N ILE A 128 -5.56 -74.77 44.45
CA ILE A 128 -6.72 -74.13 43.85
C ILE A 128 -6.41 -73.63 42.44
N THR A 129 -7.46 -73.42 41.64
CA THR A 129 -7.38 -72.72 40.36
C THR A 129 -8.26 -71.48 40.39
N ARG A 130 -7.73 -70.33 39.94
CA ARG A 130 -8.44 -69.05 39.85
C ARG A 130 -8.35 -68.46 38.45
N VAL A 131 -9.44 -67.90 37.96
CA VAL A 131 -9.48 -67.14 36.70
C VAL A 131 -9.56 -65.65 37.04
N VAL A 132 -8.65 -64.84 36.49
CA VAL A 132 -8.56 -63.39 36.73
C VAL A 132 -8.62 -62.64 35.40
N PRO A 133 -9.61 -61.76 35.17
CA PRO A 133 -9.62 -60.86 34.01
C PRO A 133 -8.62 -59.70 34.19
N VAL A 134 -7.99 -59.26 33.10
CA VAL A 134 -7.09 -58.08 33.07
C VAL A 134 -7.65 -57.08 32.04
N TYR A 135 -7.77 -55.79 32.39
CA TYR A 135 -8.48 -54.81 31.56
C TYR A 135 -7.57 -53.88 30.76
N SER A 136 -6.49 -53.40 31.35
CA SER A 136 -5.60 -52.37 30.80
C SER A 136 -4.39 -52.95 30.07
N VAL A 137 -3.83 -54.05 30.58
CA VAL A 137 -2.58 -54.65 30.08
C VAL A 137 -2.87 -55.97 29.35
N PRO A 138 -2.24 -56.25 28.19
CA PRO A 138 -2.36 -57.54 27.54
C PRO A 138 -1.79 -58.66 28.42
N VAL A 139 -2.56 -59.73 28.64
CA VAL A 139 -2.19 -60.85 29.52
C VAL A 139 -0.87 -61.53 29.09
N ARG A 140 -0.52 -61.48 27.80
CA ARG A 140 0.75 -61.99 27.24
C ARG A 140 1.99 -61.34 27.86
N GLU A 141 1.93 -60.07 28.22
CA GLU A 141 3.07 -59.34 28.80
C GLU A 141 3.34 -59.74 30.25
N LEU A 142 2.29 -60.13 30.99
CA LEU A 142 2.37 -60.55 32.38
C LEU A 142 2.77 -62.03 32.52
N ALA A 143 2.48 -62.85 31.50
CA ALA A 143 2.67 -64.30 31.55
C ALA A 143 4.10 -64.76 31.89
N PRO A 144 5.20 -64.18 31.35
CA PRO A 144 6.56 -64.63 31.66
C PRO A 144 6.95 -64.39 33.13
N ILE A 145 6.61 -63.21 33.66
CA ILE A 145 6.92 -62.81 35.05
C ILE A 145 6.12 -63.68 36.02
N LEU A 146 4.82 -63.85 35.76
CA LEU A 146 3.95 -64.64 36.63
C LEU A 146 4.28 -66.14 36.57
N ARG A 147 4.72 -66.67 35.41
CA ARG A 147 5.25 -68.04 35.30
C ARG A 147 6.51 -68.21 36.15
N GLN A 148 7.46 -67.28 36.11
CA GLN A 148 8.69 -67.35 36.90
C GLN A 148 8.38 -67.30 38.41
N LEU A 149 7.49 -66.41 38.85
CA LEU A 149 7.10 -66.30 40.27
C LEU A 149 6.35 -67.54 40.76
N ASN A 150 5.51 -68.15 39.92
CA ASN A 150 4.78 -69.37 40.26
C ASN A 150 5.70 -70.61 40.29
N ASP A 151 6.71 -70.68 39.41
CA ASP A 151 7.66 -71.80 39.35
C ASP A 151 8.58 -71.84 40.60
N GLN A 152 8.99 -70.67 41.10
CA GLN A 152 9.75 -70.57 42.37
C GLN A 152 8.97 -71.09 43.58
N ALA A 153 7.64 -70.99 43.55
CA ALA A 153 6.80 -71.45 44.64
C ALA A 153 6.57 -72.97 44.61
N GLY A 154 6.79 -73.66 43.49
CA GLY A 154 6.48 -75.09 43.34
C GLY A 154 4.98 -75.36 43.16
N GLY A 155 4.64 -76.37 42.35
CA GLY A 155 3.29 -76.93 42.31
C GLY A 155 2.26 -76.28 41.40
N GLY A 156 2.48 -75.08 40.83
CA GLY A 156 1.47 -74.39 40.01
C GLY A 156 1.69 -74.37 38.48
N ASN A 157 0.68 -73.91 37.72
CA ASN A 157 0.78 -73.52 36.31
C ASN A 157 0.01 -72.21 36.06
N VAL A 158 0.48 -71.38 35.11
CA VAL A 158 -0.20 -70.14 34.69
C VAL A 158 -0.49 -70.24 33.20
N ILE A 159 -1.77 -70.13 32.83
CA ILE A 159 -2.24 -70.16 31.45
C ILE A 159 -2.92 -68.82 31.15
N SER A 160 -2.48 -68.17 30.07
CA SER A 160 -3.12 -66.97 29.54
C SER A 160 -4.02 -67.32 28.37
N HIS A 161 -5.21 -66.73 28.31
CA HIS A 161 -6.07 -66.76 27.12
C HIS A 161 -6.15 -65.35 26.54
N ASP A 162 -5.34 -65.11 25.51
CA ASP A 162 -5.15 -63.79 24.90
C ASP A 162 -6.45 -63.19 24.31
N PRO A 163 -7.33 -63.93 23.59
CA PRO A 163 -8.51 -63.33 22.96
C PRO A 163 -9.54 -62.74 23.93
N SER A 164 -9.66 -63.31 25.14
CA SER A 164 -10.58 -62.80 26.16
C SER A 164 -9.87 -62.05 27.29
N ASN A 165 -8.56 -61.84 27.16
CA ASN A 165 -7.69 -61.22 28.15
C ASN A 165 -7.94 -61.71 29.59
N VAL A 166 -8.08 -63.04 29.75
CA VAL A 166 -8.21 -63.69 31.07
C VAL A 166 -6.98 -64.55 31.35
N MET A 167 -6.59 -64.61 32.62
CA MET A 167 -5.50 -65.46 33.10
C MET A 167 -6.03 -66.51 34.07
N MET A 168 -5.72 -67.77 33.81
CA MET A 168 -6.01 -68.90 34.69
C MET A 168 -4.73 -69.28 35.45
N ILE A 169 -4.79 -69.18 36.78
CA ILE A 169 -3.67 -69.43 37.68
C ILE A 169 -4.03 -70.64 38.54
N THR A 170 -3.27 -71.70 38.40
CA THR A 170 -3.37 -72.89 39.26
C THR A 170 -2.15 -72.93 40.17
N GLY A 171 -2.35 -73.14 41.47
CA GLY A 171 -1.27 -73.20 42.45
C GLY A 171 -1.81 -73.25 43.86
N ARG A 172 -0.93 -73.02 44.84
CA ARG A 172 -1.34 -72.93 46.24
C ARG A 172 -2.11 -71.65 46.51
N ALA A 173 -3.11 -71.72 47.37
CA ALA A 173 -4.01 -70.59 47.64
C ALA A 173 -3.25 -69.30 48.03
N ALA A 174 -2.25 -69.40 48.91
CA ALA A 174 -1.42 -68.25 49.32
C ALA A 174 -0.67 -67.58 48.15
N VAL A 175 -0.16 -68.38 47.20
CA VAL A 175 0.59 -67.88 46.03
C VAL A 175 -0.35 -67.27 45.01
N VAL A 176 -1.49 -67.92 44.75
CA VAL A 176 -2.52 -67.42 43.83
C VAL A 176 -3.04 -66.06 44.30
N ASN A 177 -3.32 -65.89 45.60
CA ASN A 177 -3.74 -64.60 46.17
C ASN A 177 -2.70 -63.50 45.92
N ARG A 178 -1.41 -63.78 46.14
CA ARG A 178 -0.31 -62.83 45.88
C ARG A 178 -0.18 -62.47 44.41
N LEU A 179 -0.33 -63.45 43.50
CA LEU A 179 -0.29 -63.20 42.06
C LEU A 179 -1.48 -62.36 41.59
N THR A 180 -2.68 -62.58 42.15
CA THR A 180 -3.87 -61.74 41.88
C THR A 180 -3.62 -60.29 42.30
N GLU A 181 -3.05 -60.04 43.48
CA GLU A 181 -2.74 -58.69 43.96
C GLU A 181 -1.74 -57.96 43.04
N ILE A 182 -0.72 -58.68 42.54
CA ILE A 182 0.26 -58.11 41.59
C ILE A 182 -0.43 -57.71 40.28
N ILE A 183 -1.33 -58.55 39.77
CA ILE A 183 -2.09 -58.27 38.55
C ILE A 183 -2.93 -57.01 38.71
N GLU A 184 -3.73 -56.92 39.78
CA GLU A 184 -4.59 -55.76 40.02
C GLU A 184 -3.81 -54.45 40.16
N ARG A 185 -2.60 -54.50 40.75
CA ARG A 185 -1.76 -53.32 40.92
C ARG A 185 -1.14 -52.85 39.61
N VAL A 186 -0.78 -53.78 38.71
CA VAL A 186 -0.24 -53.45 37.39
C VAL A 186 -1.35 -53.00 36.44
N ASP A 187 -2.55 -53.55 36.55
CA ASP A 187 -3.71 -53.18 35.72
C ASP A 187 -4.16 -51.73 35.95
N LYS A 188 -4.11 -51.26 37.21
CA LYS A 188 -4.37 -49.85 37.57
C LYS A 188 -3.31 -48.89 37.05
N ALA A 189 -2.10 -49.37 36.77
CA ALA A 189 -1.01 -48.52 36.27
C ALA A 189 -1.05 -48.33 34.74
N GLY A 190 -1.89 -49.10 34.03
CA GLY A 190 -2.04 -49.04 32.57
C GLY A 190 -3.26 -48.26 32.07
N ASP A 191 -3.97 -47.53 32.93
CA ASP A 191 -5.22 -46.86 32.58
C ASP A 191 -4.99 -45.71 31.57
N ARG A 192 -5.82 -45.67 30.52
CA ARG A 192 -5.73 -44.72 29.40
C ARG A 192 -7.03 -43.93 29.32
N GLU A 193 -7.03 -42.78 29.96
CA GLU A 193 -8.16 -41.85 29.92
C GLU A 193 -7.98 -40.79 28.81
N VAL A 194 -9.11 -40.22 28.37
CA VAL A 194 -9.17 -39.16 27.36
C VAL A 194 -9.64 -37.86 28.01
N GLU A 195 -8.95 -36.75 27.73
CA GLU A 195 -9.32 -35.41 28.20
C GLU A 195 -9.43 -34.42 27.03
N ILE A 196 -10.39 -33.50 27.11
CA ILE A 196 -10.69 -32.51 26.07
C ILE A 196 -10.33 -31.12 26.61
N VAL A 197 -9.38 -30.44 25.97
CA VAL A 197 -8.93 -29.09 26.33
C VAL A 197 -9.41 -28.09 25.28
N LYS A 198 -10.18 -27.08 25.69
CA LYS A 198 -10.68 -26.03 24.79
C LYS A 198 -9.66 -24.89 24.66
N LEU A 199 -9.37 -24.49 23.43
CA LEU A 199 -8.46 -23.37 23.11
C LEU A 199 -9.24 -22.07 22.90
N ARG A 200 -8.66 -20.92 23.30
CA ARG A 200 -9.27 -19.60 23.16
C ARG A 200 -8.67 -18.77 22.03
N PHE A 201 -7.35 -18.78 21.88
CA PHE A 201 -6.60 -17.92 20.96
C PHE A 201 -5.98 -18.72 19.82
N ALA A 202 -5.31 -19.83 20.14
CA ALA A 202 -4.65 -20.66 19.15
C ALA A 202 -5.63 -21.59 18.39
N SER A 203 -5.31 -21.91 17.14
CA SER A 203 -6.05 -22.87 16.33
C SER A 203 -5.71 -24.32 16.72
N ALA A 204 -6.72 -25.17 16.90
CA ALA A 204 -6.54 -26.57 17.29
C ALA A 204 -5.67 -27.37 16.31
N SER A 205 -5.87 -27.19 15.00
CA SER A 205 -5.06 -27.83 13.96
C SER A 205 -3.58 -27.44 14.01
N GLU A 206 -3.26 -26.18 14.27
CA GLU A 206 -1.88 -25.70 14.40
C GLU A 206 -1.24 -26.20 15.69
N MET A 207 -2.00 -26.17 16.80
CA MET A 207 -1.55 -26.70 18.09
C MET A 207 -1.15 -28.17 18.00
N VAL A 208 -1.95 -29.01 17.33
CA VAL A 208 -1.61 -30.42 17.15
C VAL A 208 -0.35 -30.61 16.31
N ARG A 209 -0.17 -29.84 15.23
CA ARG A 209 1.07 -29.90 14.43
C ARG A 209 2.32 -29.56 15.25
N ILE A 210 2.23 -28.53 16.09
CA ILE A 210 3.34 -28.12 16.97
C ILE A 210 3.60 -29.22 18.00
N LEU A 211 2.55 -29.74 18.66
CA LEU A 211 2.66 -30.81 19.65
C LEU A 211 3.23 -32.11 19.06
N GLU A 212 2.78 -32.52 17.88
CA GLU A 212 3.32 -33.67 17.15
C GLU A 212 4.78 -33.46 16.76
N SER A 213 5.15 -32.25 16.31
CA SER A 213 6.55 -31.95 15.97
C SER A 213 7.47 -32.03 17.19
N ILE A 214 7.00 -31.58 18.36
CA ILE A 214 7.74 -31.66 19.63
C ILE A 214 7.85 -33.11 20.09
N ASN A 215 6.76 -33.88 20.02
CA ASN A 215 6.75 -35.28 20.46
C ASN A 215 7.61 -36.17 19.53
N ASN A 216 7.52 -35.99 18.22
CA ASN A 216 8.32 -36.73 17.24
C ASN A 216 9.80 -36.36 17.24
N SER A 217 10.17 -35.19 17.78
CA SER A 217 11.57 -34.76 17.93
C SER A 217 12.31 -35.48 19.06
N GLN A 218 11.59 -36.03 20.06
CA GLN A 218 12.18 -36.84 21.12
C GLN A 218 12.28 -38.32 20.69
N GLY A 219 13.21 -38.62 19.77
CA GLY A 219 13.79 -39.95 19.51
C GLY A 219 12.84 -41.18 19.45
N LYS A 220 12.67 -41.76 18.26
CA LYS A 220 12.05 -43.08 17.96
C LYS A 220 12.80 -44.29 18.56
N GLY A 221 13.20 -44.22 19.83
CA GLY A 221 14.07 -45.19 20.47
C GLY A 221 13.54 -45.66 21.81
N ASN A 222 12.88 -46.82 21.80
CA ASN A 222 12.78 -47.76 22.92
C ASN A 222 11.71 -47.53 24.00
N THR A 223 10.77 -46.59 23.84
CA THR A 223 9.53 -46.55 24.64
C THR A 223 8.44 -47.40 23.98
N PRO A 224 7.79 -48.33 24.71
CA PRO A 224 6.64 -49.07 24.19
C PRO A 224 5.53 -48.10 23.72
N ASP A 225 4.86 -48.43 22.60
CA ASP A 225 3.70 -47.69 22.00
C ASP A 225 2.54 -47.46 23.01
N ASN A 226 2.61 -48.09 24.19
CA ASN A 226 1.69 -47.88 25.29
C ASN A 226 1.93 -46.61 26.12
N LEU A 227 3.13 -46.01 26.09
CA LEU A 227 3.47 -44.81 26.88
C LEU A 227 3.46 -43.50 26.10
N GLU A 228 3.27 -43.53 24.78
CA GLU A 228 3.21 -42.32 23.96
C GLU A 228 1.79 -41.69 24.03
N PRO A 229 1.67 -40.40 24.38
CA PRO A 229 0.39 -39.72 24.35
C PRO A 229 -0.02 -39.43 22.90
N LYS A 230 -1.29 -39.73 22.56
CA LYS A 230 -1.87 -39.40 21.25
C LYS A 230 -2.71 -38.13 21.38
N VAL A 231 -2.52 -37.22 20.44
CA VAL A 231 -3.16 -35.90 20.41
C VAL A 231 -3.93 -35.76 19.11
N VAL A 232 -5.18 -35.31 19.18
CA VAL A 232 -6.05 -35.09 18.01
C VAL A 232 -6.74 -33.73 18.14
N ALA A 233 -6.91 -33.02 17.02
CA ALA A 233 -7.64 -31.76 16.98
C ALA A 233 -9.12 -32.02 16.66
N ASP A 234 -10.01 -31.35 17.39
CA ASP A 234 -11.40 -31.12 16.98
C ASP A 234 -11.54 -29.63 16.58
N ASP A 235 -11.42 -29.37 15.28
CA ASP A 235 -11.53 -28.03 14.71
C ASP A 235 -12.92 -27.42 14.92
N ARG A 236 -13.97 -28.23 15.04
CA ARG A 236 -15.35 -27.74 15.21
C ARG A 236 -15.55 -27.07 16.56
N THR A 237 -14.91 -27.59 17.61
CA THR A 237 -15.01 -27.04 18.96
C THR A 237 -13.76 -26.24 19.35
N ASN A 238 -12.82 -26.08 18.42
CA ASN A 238 -11.47 -25.57 18.65
C ASN A 238 -10.85 -26.17 19.93
N SER A 239 -10.89 -27.50 20.03
CA SER A 239 -10.43 -28.23 21.21
C SER A 239 -9.42 -29.30 20.82
N VAL A 240 -8.49 -29.58 21.72
CA VAL A 240 -7.47 -30.61 21.57
C VAL A 240 -7.82 -31.78 22.48
N ILE A 241 -7.92 -32.96 21.90
CA ILE A 241 -8.19 -34.21 22.59
C ILE A 241 -6.85 -34.90 22.88
N VAL A 242 -6.58 -35.17 24.14
CA VAL A 242 -5.33 -35.81 24.59
C VAL A 242 -5.66 -37.15 25.22
N SER A 243 -4.95 -38.20 24.81
CA SER A 243 -5.06 -39.56 25.35
C SER A 243 -3.68 -40.07 25.75
N GLY A 244 -3.55 -40.64 26.96
CA GLY A 244 -2.27 -41.14 27.47
C GLY A 244 -2.27 -41.34 28.99
N ASP A 245 -1.11 -41.72 29.54
CA ASP A 245 -0.87 -41.79 30.98
C ASP A 245 -1.05 -40.41 31.64
N ILE A 246 -1.44 -40.39 32.92
CA ILE A 246 -1.73 -39.18 33.69
C ILE A 246 -0.57 -38.17 33.63
N LYS A 247 0.67 -38.65 33.73
CA LYS A 247 1.88 -37.81 33.67
C LYS A 247 2.10 -37.20 32.28
N ALA A 248 1.83 -37.97 31.23
CA ALA A 248 1.99 -37.52 29.84
C ALA A 248 0.91 -36.48 29.48
N ARG A 249 -0.32 -36.71 29.96
CA ARG A 249 -1.46 -35.81 29.78
C ARG A 249 -1.23 -34.45 30.43
N GLU A 250 -0.83 -34.41 31.70
CA GLU A 250 -0.52 -33.15 32.41
C GLU A 250 0.59 -32.34 31.72
N ARG A 251 1.62 -33.02 31.19
CA ARG A 251 2.69 -32.37 30.42
C ARG A 251 2.17 -31.70 29.15
N ILE A 252 1.23 -32.32 28.44
CA ILE A 252 0.64 -31.73 27.24
C ILE A 252 -0.29 -30.57 27.59
N ILE A 253 -1.11 -30.71 28.65
CA ILE A 253 -2.02 -29.64 29.09
C ILE A 253 -1.25 -28.38 29.49
N THR A 254 -0.15 -28.54 30.25
CA THR A 254 0.70 -27.40 30.64
C THR A 254 1.36 -26.72 29.44
N LEU A 255 1.71 -27.48 28.40
CA LEU A 255 2.25 -26.94 27.15
C LEU A 255 1.17 -26.20 26.34
N ILE A 256 -0.04 -26.77 26.27
CA ILE A 256 -1.21 -26.13 25.63
C ILE A 256 -1.49 -24.77 26.25
N ASN A 257 -1.56 -24.69 27.59
CA ASN A 257 -1.82 -23.43 28.30
C ASN A 257 -0.71 -22.38 28.11
N ARG A 258 0.53 -22.79 27.82
CA ARG A 258 1.64 -21.85 27.55
C ARG A 258 1.58 -21.27 26.14
N LEU A 259 1.10 -22.06 25.18
CA LEU A 259 1.00 -21.69 23.77
C LEU A 259 -0.30 -20.94 23.46
N ASP A 260 -1.39 -21.20 24.20
CA ASP A 260 -2.68 -20.50 24.06
C ASP A 260 -2.66 -19.14 24.80
N LYS A 261 -1.80 -18.23 24.34
CA LYS A 261 -1.69 -16.85 24.84
C LYS A 261 -2.13 -15.84 23.78
N GLU A 262 -2.65 -14.70 24.23
CA GLU A 262 -2.93 -13.55 23.39
C GLU A 262 -1.62 -12.96 22.86
N LEU A 263 -1.45 -12.95 21.53
CA LEU A 263 -0.38 -12.21 20.88
C LEU A 263 -0.82 -10.74 20.80
N GLU A 264 -0.01 -9.82 21.33
CA GLU A 264 -0.15 -8.38 21.02
C GLU A 264 0.18 -8.19 19.54
N SER A 265 -0.85 -8.29 18.70
CA SER A 265 -0.74 -8.13 17.26
C SER A 265 -0.57 -6.65 16.94
N ASN A 266 0.68 -6.21 16.80
CA ASN A 266 0.96 -5.19 15.80
C ASN A 266 0.67 -5.86 14.45
N GLY A 267 -0.56 -5.69 13.96
CA GLY A 267 -0.99 -6.31 12.72
C GLY A 267 0.00 -6.04 11.60
N ASN A 268 0.19 -7.03 10.73
CA ASN A 268 1.03 -6.93 9.53
C ASN A 268 0.57 -5.81 8.57
N THR A 269 -0.60 -5.21 8.79
CA THR A 269 -1.15 -4.09 8.02
C THR A 269 -1.04 -2.78 8.80
N ARG A 270 -0.48 -1.74 8.17
CA ARG A 270 -0.38 -0.37 8.70
C ARG A 270 -0.93 0.63 7.68
N VAL A 271 -1.66 1.63 8.18
CA VAL A 271 -2.13 2.77 7.38
C VAL A 271 -1.23 3.96 7.67
N ILE A 272 -0.60 4.52 6.64
CA ILE A 272 0.31 5.67 6.74
C ILE A 272 -0.32 6.85 6.02
N PHE A 273 -0.55 7.94 6.75
CA PHE A 273 -1.03 9.20 6.18
C PHE A 273 0.15 10.01 5.66
N LEU A 274 0.08 10.40 4.38
CA LEU A 274 1.11 11.19 3.72
C LEU A 274 0.88 12.68 3.96
N LYS A 275 1.96 13.44 4.15
CA LYS A 275 1.91 14.87 4.44
C LYS A 275 2.00 15.73 3.18
N TYR A 276 2.80 15.31 2.21
CA TYR A 276 3.14 16.10 1.01
C TYR A 276 2.98 15.31 -0.28
N ALA A 277 3.48 14.07 -0.33
CA ALA A 277 3.42 13.24 -1.52
C ALA A 277 1.99 12.71 -1.77
N LYS A 278 1.69 12.43 -3.05
CA LYS A 278 0.42 11.78 -3.44
C LYS A 278 0.55 10.26 -3.28
N ALA A 279 -0.46 9.64 -2.68
CA ALA A 279 -0.48 8.20 -2.46
C ALA A 279 -0.37 7.40 -3.77
N GLU A 280 -1.04 7.84 -4.83
CA GLU A 280 -1.02 7.20 -6.16
C GLU A 280 0.41 7.13 -6.74
N ASP A 281 1.15 8.24 -6.68
CA ASP A 281 2.52 8.32 -7.18
C ASP A 281 3.46 7.41 -6.37
N LEU A 282 3.29 7.37 -5.04
CA LEU A 282 4.14 6.57 -4.15
C LEU A 282 3.90 5.06 -4.28
N VAL A 283 2.67 4.60 -4.52
CA VAL A 283 2.39 3.16 -4.68
C VAL A 283 3.24 2.55 -5.78
N ASN A 284 3.31 3.23 -6.94
CA ASN A 284 4.09 2.76 -8.09
C ASN A 284 5.59 2.64 -7.76
N VAL A 285 6.14 3.59 -7.00
CA VAL A 285 7.55 3.57 -6.57
C VAL A 285 7.79 2.47 -5.53
N LEU A 286 6.93 2.36 -4.52
CA LEU A 286 7.09 1.40 -3.42
C LEU A 286 6.87 -0.05 -3.86
N GLN A 287 6.04 -0.32 -4.87
CA GLN A 287 5.92 -1.64 -5.49
C GLN A 287 7.22 -2.07 -6.19
N GLY A 288 7.92 -1.13 -6.84
CA GLY A 288 9.25 -1.40 -7.41
C GLY A 288 10.30 -1.71 -6.33
N VAL A 289 10.29 -0.94 -5.24
CA VAL A 289 11.21 -1.14 -4.12
C VAL A 289 10.94 -2.46 -3.40
N SER A 290 9.68 -2.79 -3.11
CA SER A 290 9.32 -4.04 -2.41
C SER A 290 9.71 -5.30 -3.19
N ALA A 291 9.60 -5.26 -4.52
CA ALA A 291 10.04 -6.34 -5.40
C ALA A 291 11.56 -6.54 -5.35
N SER A 292 12.34 -5.46 -5.28
CA SER A 292 13.81 -5.51 -5.20
C SER A 292 14.32 -6.05 -3.85
N ILE A 293 13.75 -5.56 -2.74
CA ILE A 293 14.14 -6.01 -1.39
C ILE A 293 13.78 -7.50 -1.21
N GLY A 294 12.62 -7.94 -1.74
CA GLY A 294 12.22 -9.36 -1.72
C GLY A 294 13.15 -10.30 -2.51
N GLN A 295 13.92 -9.78 -3.46
CA GLN A 295 14.91 -10.56 -4.23
C GLN A 295 16.29 -10.63 -3.54
N GLU A 296 16.72 -9.58 -2.83
CA GLU A 296 18.00 -9.57 -2.13
C GLU A 296 18.10 -10.65 -1.04
N GLU A 297 17.01 -10.88 -0.29
CA GLU A 297 16.99 -11.91 0.75
C GLU A 297 17.11 -13.36 0.23
N GLN A 298 16.87 -13.60 -1.06
CA GLN A 298 17.02 -14.93 -1.67
C GLN A 298 18.47 -15.31 -1.97
N THR A 299 19.41 -14.37 -1.94
CA THR A 299 20.81 -14.61 -2.36
C THR A 299 21.68 -15.31 -1.31
N ASN A 300 21.24 -15.42 -0.05
CA ASN A 300 22.03 -15.99 1.04
C ASN A 300 21.72 -17.45 1.41
N THR A 301 20.83 -18.15 0.71
CA THR A 301 20.62 -19.59 0.96
C THR A 301 20.53 -20.38 -0.33
N ASN A 302 21.63 -21.04 -0.70
CA ASN A 302 21.65 -22.11 -1.69
C ASN A 302 20.81 -23.30 -1.17
N ASN A 303 19.50 -23.22 -1.30
CA ASN A 303 18.63 -24.39 -1.16
C ASN A 303 17.48 -24.30 -2.15
N ARG A 304 17.72 -24.90 -3.32
CA ARG A 304 16.74 -25.13 -4.39
C ARG A 304 15.74 -26.17 -3.90
N ASN A 305 14.72 -25.74 -3.17
CA ASN A 305 13.38 -26.35 -3.06
C ASN A 305 12.66 -25.82 -1.81
N ARG A 306 12.24 -24.57 -1.84
CA ARG A 306 11.04 -24.13 -1.13
C ARG A 306 10.16 -23.39 -2.13
N ARG A 307 8.91 -23.83 -2.21
CA ARG A 307 7.82 -23.22 -2.98
C ARG A 307 7.86 -21.70 -2.85
N ASN A 308 7.56 -21.01 -3.95
CA ASN A 308 7.07 -19.63 -3.98
C ASN A 308 5.93 -19.46 -2.96
N THR A 309 6.27 -19.21 -1.71
CA THR A 309 5.46 -18.36 -0.87
C THR A 309 6.09 -17.00 -1.09
N SER A 310 5.63 -16.30 -2.13
CA SER A 310 5.80 -14.87 -2.22
C SER A 310 5.46 -14.33 -0.84
N ARG A 311 6.44 -13.74 -0.16
CA ARG A 311 6.14 -12.86 0.96
C ARG A 311 5.39 -11.70 0.35
N GLU A 312 4.07 -11.82 0.30
CA GLU A 312 3.18 -10.90 -0.38
C GLU A 312 3.19 -9.58 0.38
N VAL A 313 4.01 -8.66 -0.09
CA VAL A 313 3.88 -7.25 0.26
C VAL A 313 2.76 -6.69 -0.60
N ASN A 314 1.64 -6.33 0.02
CA ASN A 314 0.55 -5.62 -0.64
C ASN A 314 0.57 -4.14 -0.25
N ILE A 315 0.56 -3.26 -1.24
CA ILE A 315 0.61 -1.81 -1.05
C ILE A 315 -0.52 -1.20 -1.88
N ASP A 316 -1.51 -0.64 -1.20
CA ASP A 316 -2.68 0.00 -1.80
C ASP A 316 -2.73 1.49 -1.41
N ALA A 317 -3.15 2.36 -2.33
CA ALA A 317 -3.42 3.77 -2.05
C ALA A 317 -4.91 4.01 -1.84
N HIS A 318 -5.24 4.73 -0.77
CA HIS A 318 -6.55 5.33 -0.60
C HIS A 318 -6.48 6.82 -0.98
N ILE A 319 -7.06 7.16 -2.13
CA ILE A 319 -6.94 8.48 -2.77
C ILE A 319 -7.63 9.57 -1.93
N ASP A 320 -8.84 9.30 -1.42
CA ASP A 320 -9.64 10.31 -0.73
C ASP A 320 -9.02 10.78 0.60
N SER A 321 -8.28 9.90 1.28
CA SER A 321 -7.56 10.24 2.53
C SER A 321 -6.07 10.48 2.34
N ASN A 322 -5.58 10.46 1.09
CA ASN A 322 -4.15 10.51 0.74
C ASN A 322 -3.27 9.65 1.66
N SER A 323 -3.60 8.36 1.77
CA SER A 323 -2.92 7.43 2.66
C SER A 323 -2.56 6.12 1.98
N LEU A 324 -1.46 5.51 2.42
CA LEU A 324 -1.00 4.21 1.97
C LEU A 324 -1.42 3.13 2.97
N VAL A 325 -2.03 2.05 2.49
CA VAL A 325 -2.32 0.84 3.25
C VAL A 325 -1.29 -0.20 2.87
N ILE A 326 -0.40 -0.53 3.79
CA ILE A 326 0.73 -1.43 3.55
C ILE A 326 0.51 -2.69 4.38
N THR A 327 0.55 -3.85 3.75
CA THR A 327 0.57 -5.15 4.43
C THR A 327 1.88 -5.85 4.13
N ALA A 328 2.73 -6.04 5.14
CA ALA A 328 4.06 -6.65 5.00
C ALA A 328 4.55 -7.35 6.29
N GLU A 329 5.65 -8.10 6.19
CA GLU A 329 6.40 -8.58 7.36
C GLU A 329 7.01 -7.38 8.14
N PRO A 330 7.23 -7.46 9.47
CA PRO A 330 7.66 -6.32 10.29
C PRO A 330 8.99 -5.67 9.90
N ASP A 331 9.92 -6.45 9.35
CA ASP A 331 11.22 -6.01 8.81
C ASP A 331 11.07 -5.17 7.54
N MET A 332 10.25 -5.65 6.59
CA MET A 332 9.89 -4.96 5.36
C MET A 332 9.11 -3.67 5.65
N MET A 333 8.19 -3.72 6.61
CA MET A 333 7.42 -2.54 7.05
C MET A 333 8.35 -1.42 7.51
N SER A 334 9.35 -1.72 8.34
CA SER A 334 10.30 -0.73 8.86
C SER A 334 11.13 -0.10 7.74
N SER A 335 11.51 -0.89 6.73
CA SER A 335 12.26 -0.42 5.56
C SER A 335 11.41 0.49 4.66
N LEU A 336 10.15 0.12 4.41
CA LEU A 336 9.20 0.93 3.64
C LEU A 336 8.89 2.25 4.35
N GLU A 337 8.76 2.25 5.67
CA GLU A 337 8.55 3.48 6.45
C GLU A 337 9.71 4.48 6.31
N GLU A 338 10.94 3.99 6.28
CA GLU A 338 12.11 4.86 6.10
C GLU A 338 12.17 5.44 4.68
N VAL A 339 11.85 4.64 3.66
CA VAL A 339 11.74 5.13 2.27
C VAL A 339 10.62 6.17 2.15
N ILE A 340 9.45 5.93 2.76
CA ILE A 340 8.34 6.89 2.76
C ILE A 340 8.76 8.19 3.44
N ARG A 341 9.49 8.13 4.55
CA ARG A 341 9.99 9.33 5.25
C ARG A 341 10.94 10.17 4.38
N GLN A 342 11.74 9.53 3.54
CA GLN A 342 12.66 10.21 2.62
C GLN A 342 11.95 10.77 1.37
N LEU A 343 10.85 10.17 0.94
CA LEU A 343 10.06 10.62 -0.21
C LEU A 343 8.98 11.66 0.15
N ASP A 344 8.40 11.57 1.34
CA ASP A 344 7.36 12.48 1.83
C ASP A 344 7.98 13.75 2.44
N VAL A 345 8.69 14.50 1.60
CA VAL A 345 9.34 15.78 1.95
C VAL A 345 8.61 16.96 1.31
N ARG A 346 8.68 18.12 1.96
CA ARG A 346 8.13 19.36 1.42
C ARG A 346 8.90 19.77 0.17
N ARG A 347 8.24 19.77 -0.99
CA ARG A 347 8.78 20.32 -2.24
C ARG A 347 8.85 21.83 -2.16
N ALA A 348 9.97 22.40 -2.59
CA ALA A 348 10.09 23.84 -2.79
C ALA A 348 9.26 24.28 -4.01
N GLN A 349 8.95 25.57 -4.06
CA GLN A 349 8.27 26.20 -5.19
C GLN A 349 9.24 27.15 -5.89
N VAL A 350 9.00 27.44 -7.16
CA VAL A 350 9.80 28.38 -7.94
C VAL A 350 8.87 29.43 -8.51
N GLN A 351 9.17 30.70 -8.21
CA GLN A 351 8.62 31.82 -8.95
C GLN A 351 9.51 32.11 -10.15
N VAL A 352 8.93 32.14 -11.33
CA VAL A 352 9.60 32.44 -12.59
C VAL A 352 9.08 33.77 -13.09
N GLU A 353 9.96 34.75 -13.25
CA GLU A 353 9.66 36.06 -13.84
C GLU A 353 10.38 36.18 -15.19
N ALA A 354 9.63 36.33 -16.28
CA ALA A 354 10.21 36.67 -17.57
C ALA A 354 10.13 38.18 -17.80
N ILE A 355 11.14 38.76 -18.44
CA ILE A 355 11.20 40.18 -18.76
C ILE A 355 11.43 40.29 -20.26
N ILE A 356 10.46 40.88 -20.95
CA ILE A 356 10.44 41.03 -22.39
C ILE A 356 10.58 42.51 -22.69
N VAL A 357 11.64 42.85 -23.41
CA VAL A 357 11.93 44.23 -23.82
C VAL A 357 11.96 44.28 -25.34
N GLU A 358 11.05 45.04 -25.94
CA GLU A 358 11.06 45.32 -27.37
C GLU A 358 11.12 46.84 -27.58
N VAL A 359 12.17 47.30 -28.25
CA VAL A 359 12.34 48.69 -28.67
C VAL A 359 12.40 48.72 -30.18
N SER A 360 11.49 49.46 -30.81
CA SER A 360 11.51 49.66 -32.25
C SER A 360 11.52 51.14 -32.59
N GLU A 361 12.39 51.49 -33.53
CA GLU A 361 12.56 52.83 -34.06
C GLU A 361 12.45 52.77 -35.59
N GLY A 362 11.69 53.68 -36.17
CA GLY A 362 11.51 53.81 -37.60
C GLY A 362 11.66 55.25 -38.02
N ASP A 363 12.60 55.50 -38.92
CA ASP A 363 12.86 56.81 -39.52
C ASP A 363 12.63 56.70 -41.04
N GLY A 364 12.02 57.70 -41.63
CA GLY A 364 11.73 57.76 -43.06
C GLY A 364 11.87 59.18 -43.55
N THR A 365 12.60 59.39 -44.63
CA THR A 365 12.73 60.69 -45.28
C THR A 365 12.50 60.54 -46.78
N SER A 366 11.54 61.27 -47.32
CA SER A 366 11.36 61.40 -48.76
C SER A 366 11.45 62.85 -49.21
N LEU A 367 12.11 63.08 -50.33
CA LEU A 367 12.23 64.38 -50.98
C LEU A 367 12.29 64.16 -52.49
N GLY A 368 11.45 64.87 -53.23
CA GLY A 368 11.50 64.85 -54.68
C GLY A 368 10.82 66.06 -55.31
N ILE A 369 11.29 66.43 -56.49
CA ILE A 369 10.66 67.43 -57.34
C ILE A 369 10.22 66.74 -58.63
N GLN A 370 8.98 67.01 -59.05
CA GLN A 370 8.38 66.50 -60.28
C GLN A 370 7.99 67.66 -61.18
N TRP A 371 8.03 67.44 -62.49
CA TRP A 371 7.75 68.46 -63.51
C TRP A 371 6.71 67.93 -64.50
N ALA A 372 5.82 68.79 -64.98
CA ALA A 372 4.84 68.46 -66.00
C ALA A 372 4.64 69.66 -66.92
N THR A 373 4.26 69.43 -68.17
CA THR A 373 3.79 70.47 -69.07
C THR A 373 2.52 70.04 -69.80
N GLU A 374 1.66 71.01 -70.11
CA GLU A 374 0.39 70.79 -70.83
C GLU A 374 0.59 70.15 -72.21
N ALA A 375 1.73 70.39 -72.87
CA ALA A 375 2.10 69.80 -74.16
C ALA A 375 2.47 68.29 -74.07
N GLY A 376 2.32 67.64 -72.91
CA GLY A 376 2.52 66.20 -72.71
C GLY A 376 3.95 65.79 -72.34
N GLY A 377 4.84 66.75 -72.08
CA GLY A 377 6.18 66.51 -71.52
C GLY A 377 6.18 66.52 -69.99
N GLY A 378 7.17 65.90 -69.37
CA GLY A 378 7.30 65.93 -67.91
C GLY A 378 8.30 64.94 -67.33
N GLN A 379 8.55 65.09 -66.04
CA GLN A 379 9.31 64.18 -65.20
C GLN A 379 8.41 63.73 -64.05
N GLN A 380 8.04 62.45 -64.07
CA GLN A 380 7.25 61.83 -63.01
C GLN A 380 8.09 60.81 -62.25
N PHE A 381 7.90 60.77 -60.94
CA PHE A 381 8.52 59.77 -60.07
C PHE A 381 7.46 58.95 -59.35
N THR A 382 7.63 57.63 -59.37
CA THR A 382 6.71 56.67 -58.72
C THR A 382 7.09 56.35 -57.27
N ASN A 383 8.29 56.75 -56.83
CA ASN A 383 8.74 56.57 -55.44
C ASN A 383 8.27 57.71 -54.50
N GLY A 384 7.56 58.70 -55.04
CA GLY A 384 6.93 59.78 -54.29
C GLY A 384 5.50 59.45 -53.84
N VAL A 385 4.93 60.31 -53.00
CA VAL A 385 3.59 60.10 -52.42
C VAL A 385 2.50 60.31 -53.47
N VAL A 386 2.65 61.32 -54.32
CA VAL A 386 1.68 61.66 -55.38
C VAL A 386 2.41 61.84 -56.71
N PRO A 387 2.09 61.06 -57.75
CA PRO A 387 2.60 61.31 -59.11
C PRO A 387 2.02 62.61 -59.69
N ILE A 388 2.88 63.44 -60.28
CA ILE A 388 2.46 64.74 -60.85
C ILE A 388 1.44 64.60 -61.99
N GLY A 389 1.48 63.51 -62.77
CA GLY A 389 0.52 63.29 -63.86
C GLY A 389 -0.92 63.10 -63.35
N SER A 390 -1.10 62.28 -62.30
CA SER A 390 -2.41 62.14 -61.65
C SER A 390 -2.87 63.43 -60.98
N LEU A 391 -1.93 64.21 -60.43
CA LEU A 391 -2.26 65.51 -59.83
C LEU A 391 -2.69 66.54 -60.87
N ALA A 392 -2.03 66.58 -62.02
CA ALA A 392 -2.39 67.47 -63.12
C ALA A 392 -3.79 67.16 -63.65
N VAL A 393 -4.11 65.88 -63.87
CA VAL A 393 -5.46 65.46 -64.30
C VAL A 393 -6.51 65.77 -63.25
N ALA A 394 -6.22 65.50 -61.97
CA ALA A 394 -7.15 65.79 -60.89
C ALA A 394 -7.36 67.30 -60.68
N TYR A 395 -6.32 68.11 -60.89
CA TYR A 395 -6.40 69.57 -60.86
C TYR A 395 -7.21 70.11 -62.05
N ASP A 396 -7.03 69.55 -63.24
CA ASP A 396 -7.77 69.93 -64.44
C ASP A 396 -9.27 69.64 -64.31
N GLN A 397 -9.64 68.45 -63.84
CA GLN A 397 -11.05 68.07 -63.62
C GLN A 397 -11.75 68.82 -62.48
N ALA A 398 -10.97 69.37 -61.54
CA ALA A 398 -11.50 70.19 -60.46
C ALA A 398 -11.73 71.66 -60.89
N GLN A 399 -11.28 72.07 -62.08
CA GLN A 399 -11.56 73.41 -62.62
C GLN A 399 -12.95 73.45 -63.24
N ASP A 400 -13.58 74.62 -63.16
CA ASP A 400 -14.89 74.85 -63.77
C ASP A 400 -14.76 74.90 -65.31
N GLU A 401 -15.48 74.04 -66.00
CA GLU A 401 -15.44 73.96 -67.46
C GLU A 401 -16.51 74.90 -68.05
N THR A 402 -16.08 75.81 -68.93
CA THR A 402 -17.00 76.68 -69.68
C THR A 402 -17.25 76.10 -71.06
N THR A 403 -18.31 75.31 -71.20
CA THR A 403 -18.72 74.78 -72.51
C THR A 403 -19.49 75.86 -73.28
N THR A 404 -18.95 76.27 -74.44
CA THR A 404 -19.67 77.14 -75.38
C THR A 404 -20.32 76.29 -76.45
N THR A 405 -21.61 76.01 -76.29
CA THR A 405 -22.38 75.30 -77.32
C THR A 405 -22.89 76.31 -78.35
N THR A 406 -22.38 76.22 -79.57
CA THR A 406 -22.89 76.96 -80.71
C THR A 406 -24.04 76.17 -81.34
N THR A 407 -25.27 76.56 -81.01
CA THR A 407 -26.46 75.97 -81.64
C THR A 407 -26.83 76.82 -82.85
N THR A 408 -26.68 76.25 -84.04
CA THR A 408 -27.17 76.86 -85.29
C THR A 408 -28.64 76.52 -85.47
N ASN A 409 -29.53 77.47 -85.24
CA ASN A 409 -30.96 77.25 -85.41
C ASN A 409 -31.33 77.37 -86.90
N THR A 410 -31.69 76.26 -87.54
CA THR A 410 -32.11 76.23 -88.96
C THR A 410 -33.62 76.47 -89.16
N ASN A 411 -34.36 76.82 -88.10
CA ASN A 411 -35.82 77.07 -88.16
C ASN A 411 -36.17 78.56 -88.03
N SER A 412 -35.44 79.44 -88.72
CA SER A 412 -35.92 80.79 -89.04
C SER A 412 -36.25 80.85 -90.53
N ASN A 413 -37.34 81.52 -90.91
CA ASN A 413 -37.94 81.57 -92.26
C ASN A 413 -37.07 82.18 -93.39
N ASP A 414 -35.74 82.07 -93.31
CA ASP A 414 -34.80 82.55 -94.33
C ASP A 414 -33.66 81.51 -94.53
N PRO A 415 -33.65 80.75 -95.65
CA PRO A 415 -32.62 79.74 -95.92
C PRO A 415 -31.22 80.32 -96.18
N LEU A 416 -31.06 81.64 -96.25
CA LEU A 416 -29.78 82.29 -96.57
C LEU A 416 -29.04 82.90 -95.36
N ASN A 417 -29.63 82.90 -94.15
CA ASN A 417 -28.98 83.43 -92.94
C ASN A 417 -29.31 82.62 -91.68
N PRO A 418 -28.52 81.60 -91.31
CA PRO A 418 -28.71 80.88 -90.06
C PRO A 418 -28.35 81.77 -88.85
N THR A 419 -29.22 81.79 -87.83
CA THR A 419 -28.92 82.47 -86.55
C THR A 419 -28.07 81.56 -85.67
N VAL A 420 -26.86 82.02 -85.36
CA VAL A 420 -25.90 81.34 -84.49
C VAL A 420 -26.11 81.84 -83.07
N VAL A 421 -26.60 80.98 -82.17
CA VAL A 421 -26.75 81.30 -80.74
C VAL A 421 -25.63 80.59 -79.99
N ASN A 422 -24.74 81.38 -79.36
CA ASN A 422 -23.71 80.87 -78.47
C ASN A 422 -24.27 80.88 -77.04
N SER A 423 -24.50 79.71 -76.46
CA SER A 423 -24.83 79.56 -75.04
C SER A 423 -23.57 79.17 -74.28
N THR A 424 -23.22 79.92 -73.24
CA THR A 424 -22.11 79.58 -72.33
C THR A 424 -22.70 78.96 -71.08
N ASN A 425 -22.41 77.68 -70.83
CA ASN A 425 -22.71 77.02 -69.56
C ASN A 425 -21.40 76.82 -68.81
N VAL A 426 -21.37 77.22 -67.54
CA VAL A 426 -20.26 76.94 -66.63
C VAL A 426 -20.70 75.74 -65.79
N GLU A 427 -20.07 74.60 -66.02
CA GLU A 427 -20.26 73.41 -65.18
C GLU A 427 -19.19 73.42 -64.08
N GLN A 428 -19.62 73.22 -62.83
CA GLN A 428 -18.70 73.16 -61.70
C GLN A 428 -17.84 71.90 -61.80
N GLY A 429 -16.52 72.05 -61.69
CA GLY A 429 -15.58 70.92 -61.74
C GLY A 429 -15.80 69.95 -60.56
N ASP A 430 -15.49 68.66 -60.76
CA ASP A 430 -15.60 67.64 -59.71
C ASP A 430 -14.28 67.52 -58.92
N PRO A 431 -14.22 67.97 -57.66
CA PRO A 431 -13.01 67.86 -56.86
C PRO A 431 -12.77 66.45 -56.31
N SER A 432 -13.63 65.45 -56.58
CA SER A 432 -13.53 64.12 -55.98
C SER A 432 -12.19 63.43 -56.22
N LEU A 433 -11.65 63.49 -57.44
CA LEU A 433 -10.34 62.93 -57.76
C LEU A 433 -9.21 63.65 -57.04
N LEU A 434 -9.28 64.99 -56.98
CA LEU A 434 -8.29 65.81 -56.31
C LEU A 434 -8.32 65.57 -54.78
N ALA A 435 -9.51 65.46 -54.19
CA ALA A 435 -9.70 65.14 -52.78
C ALA A 435 -9.18 63.74 -52.45
N ASN A 436 -9.43 62.73 -53.30
CA ASN A 436 -8.90 61.38 -53.13
C ASN A 436 -7.37 61.36 -53.20
N LEU A 437 -6.77 62.12 -54.13
CA LEU A 437 -5.32 62.17 -54.30
C LEU A 437 -4.64 62.95 -53.17
N LEU A 438 -5.20 64.07 -52.73
CA LEU A 438 -4.67 64.84 -51.61
C LEU A 438 -4.88 64.12 -50.27
N GLY A 439 -5.92 63.29 -50.15
CA GLY A 439 -6.19 62.47 -48.97
C GLY A 439 -5.11 61.42 -48.67
N THR A 440 -4.29 61.03 -49.64
CA THR A 440 -3.16 60.11 -49.44
C THR A 440 -1.86 60.82 -49.06
N VAL A 441 -1.82 62.15 -49.15
CA VAL A 441 -0.62 62.95 -48.87
C VAL A 441 -0.39 63.02 -47.37
N ASN A 442 0.71 62.43 -46.92
CA ASN A 442 1.26 62.65 -45.59
C ASN A 442 2.61 63.36 -45.72
N GLY A 443 2.67 64.65 -45.36
CA GLY A 443 3.85 65.49 -45.48
C GLY A 443 3.60 66.83 -46.18
N PHE A 444 4.67 67.44 -46.66
CA PHE A 444 4.66 68.70 -47.39
C PHE A 444 4.54 68.46 -48.89
N LEU A 445 3.54 69.06 -49.52
CA LEU A 445 3.36 69.07 -50.97
C LEU A 445 3.09 70.52 -51.41
N VAL A 446 3.93 71.05 -52.29
CA VAL A 446 3.74 72.38 -52.88
C VAL A 446 3.91 72.28 -54.38
N GLY A 447 2.87 72.71 -55.10
CA GLY A 447 2.85 72.82 -56.55
C GLY A 447 2.86 74.28 -56.99
N ALA A 448 3.53 74.56 -58.11
CA ALA A 448 3.41 75.83 -58.83
C ALA A 448 3.16 75.53 -60.32
N VAL A 449 2.21 76.24 -60.92
CA VAL A 449 1.88 76.15 -62.35
C VAL A 449 2.04 77.52 -62.97
N LYS A 450 2.82 77.63 -64.06
CA LYS A 450 3.07 78.88 -64.78
C LYS A 450 3.45 78.58 -66.24
N ASP A 451 2.85 79.31 -67.19
CA ASP A 451 3.18 79.27 -68.62
C ASP A 451 3.30 77.82 -69.15
N ASP A 452 2.26 77.02 -68.93
CA ASP A 452 2.14 75.61 -69.32
C ASP A 452 3.12 74.64 -68.61
N TRP A 453 3.88 75.10 -67.62
CA TRP A 453 4.76 74.28 -66.77
C TRP A 453 4.23 74.14 -65.34
N GLY A 454 4.12 72.92 -64.86
CA GLY A 454 3.85 72.56 -63.48
C GLY A 454 5.09 71.97 -62.81
N ALA A 455 5.35 72.38 -61.57
CA ALA A 455 6.39 71.80 -60.72
C ALA A 455 5.79 71.46 -59.35
N VAL A 456 6.10 70.27 -58.84
CA VAL A 456 5.61 69.82 -57.52
C VAL A 456 6.79 69.35 -56.69
N LEU A 457 6.98 69.99 -55.54
CA LEU A 457 7.90 69.56 -54.50
C LEU A 457 7.10 68.75 -53.47
N GLN A 458 7.58 67.54 -53.19
CA GLN A 458 7.09 66.70 -52.10
C GLN A 458 8.24 66.42 -51.13
N ALA A 459 7.96 66.56 -49.84
CA ALA A 459 8.91 66.28 -48.77
C ALA A 459 8.20 65.75 -47.53
N VAL A 460 8.73 64.70 -46.92
CA VAL A 460 8.26 64.20 -45.62
C VAL A 460 9.42 63.62 -44.84
N SER A 461 9.41 63.85 -43.53
CA SER A 461 10.24 63.12 -42.57
C SER A 461 9.29 62.52 -41.52
N THR A 462 9.38 61.22 -41.32
CA THR A 462 8.57 60.44 -40.39
C THR A 462 9.47 59.79 -39.36
N ASP A 463 9.25 60.07 -38.09
CA ASP A 463 9.94 59.43 -36.97
C ASP A 463 8.92 58.69 -36.09
N THR A 464 9.19 57.41 -35.84
CA THR A 464 8.32 56.51 -35.10
C THR A 464 9.14 55.77 -34.06
N ASN A 465 8.72 55.81 -32.80
CA ASN A 465 9.39 55.12 -31.71
C ASN A 465 8.37 54.36 -30.87
N SER A 466 8.72 53.14 -30.47
CA SER A 466 7.92 52.27 -29.61
C SER A 466 8.83 51.55 -28.62
N ASN A 467 8.37 51.46 -27.38
CA ASN A 467 9.02 50.73 -26.30
C ASN A 467 7.98 49.89 -25.55
N ILE A 468 8.19 48.58 -25.52
CA ILE A 468 7.31 47.60 -24.91
C ILE A 468 8.10 46.85 -23.84
N LEU A 469 7.58 46.88 -22.62
CA LEU A 469 8.07 46.11 -21.48
C LEU A 469 6.94 45.22 -20.97
N ALA A 470 7.15 43.91 -20.99
CA ALA A 470 6.22 42.94 -20.40
C ALA A 470 6.93 42.05 -19.39
N THR A 471 6.35 41.88 -18.21
CA THR A 471 6.91 41.08 -17.10
C THR A 471 5.96 39.99 -16.60
N PRO A 472 5.61 38.99 -17.45
CA PRO A 472 4.79 37.88 -16.99
C PRO A 472 5.56 37.08 -15.92
N HIS A 473 4.84 36.70 -14.86
CA HIS A 473 5.40 35.89 -13.78
C HIS A 473 4.43 34.82 -13.34
N LEU A 474 4.98 33.71 -12.86
CA LEU A 474 4.26 32.48 -12.54
C LEU A 474 4.95 31.79 -11.37
N THR A 475 4.20 31.21 -10.45
CA THR A 475 4.73 30.37 -9.38
C THR A 475 4.29 28.94 -9.60
N THR A 476 5.20 27.97 -9.52
CA THR A 476 4.90 26.54 -9.66
C THR A 476 5.73 25.71 -8.68
N MET A 477 5.34 24.46 -8.46
CA MET A 477 6.12 23.51 -7.68
C MET A 477 7.36 23.06 -8.46
N ASP A 478 8.44 22.73 -7.74
CA ASP A 478 9.61 22.09 -8.32
C ASP A 478 9.24 20.79 -9.03
N ASN A 479 9.65 20.60 -10.29
CA ASN A 479 9.28 19.52 -11.22
C ASN A 479 7.84 19.52 -11.72
N GLU A 480 7.06 20.60 -11.52
CA GLU A 480 5.70 20.72 -12.04
C GLU A 480 5.62 21.75 -13.17
N GLU A 481 5.05 21.35 -14.30
CA GLU A 481 4.80 22.25 -15.43
C GLU A 481 3.70 23.25 -15.08
N ALA A 482 3.93 24.51 -15.41
CA ALA A 482 2.91 25.53 -15.29
C ALA A 482 2.83 26.39 -16.55
N PHE A 483 1.62 26.88 -16.82
CA PHE A 483 1.26 27.62 -18.02
C PHE A 483 0.55 28.92 -17.65
N PHE A 484 0.96 30.01 -18.30
CA PHE A 484 0.38 31.33 -18.17
C PHE A 484 0.08 31.90 -19.56
N ILE A 485 -1.12 32.42 -19.75
CA ILE A 485 -1.53 33.09 -20.98
C ILE A 485 -2.28 34.39 -20.67
N VAL A 486 -1.88 35.46 -21.34
CA VAL A 486 -2.63 36.72 -21.40
C VAL A 486 -2.76 37.14 -22.84
N GLY A 487 -3.99 37.18 -23.34
CA GLY A 487 -4.24 37.39 -24.76
C GLY A 487 -5.73 37.40 -25.10
N GLN A 488 -6.00 37.18 -26.38
CA GLN A 488 -7.35 37.07 -26.94
C GLN A 488 -7.42 35.88 -27.90
N GLU A 489 -8.61 35.32 -28.07
CA GLU A 489 -8.85 34.29 -29.09
C GLU A 489 -9.40 34.92 -30.37
N VAL A 490 -8.70 34.72 -31.47
CA VAL A 490 -9.07 35.29 -32.76
C VAL A 490 -9.44 34.16 -33.73
N PRO A 491 -10.58 34.27 -34.44
CA PRO A 491 -10.97 33.26 -35.42
C PRO A 491 -10.11 33.39 -36.68
N ILE A 492 -9.65 32.26 -37.20
CA ILE A 492 -8.90 32.13 -38.45
C ILE A 492 -9.69 31.19 -39.36
N ILE A 493 -9.87 31.58 -40.62
CA ILE A 493 -10.58 30.80 -41.63
C ILE A 493 -9.65 29.69 -42.12
N THR A 494 -9.99 28.42 -41.85
CA THR A 494 -9.18 27.25 -42.21
C THR A 494 -9.59 26.58 -43.52
N GLY A 495 -10.77 26.93 -44.05
CA GLY A 495 -11.28 26.40 -45.29
C GLY A 495 -12.53 27.12 -45.75
N SER A 496 -12.77 27.12 -47.07
CA SER A 496 -14.01 27.61 -47.66
C SER A 496 -14.52 26.61 -48.69
N THR A 497 -15.75 26.11 -48.53
CA THR A 497 -16.40 25.27 -49.54
C THR A 497 -17.47 26.09 -50.24
N SER A 498 -17.37 26.23 -51.56
CA SER A 498 -18.40 26.93 -52.34
C SER A 498 -19.56 25.97 -52.62
N SER A 499 -20.75 26.32 -52.16
CA SER A 499 -22.00 25.64 -52.56
C SER A 499 -22.27 25.89 -54.04
N SER A 500 -22.97 24.98 -54.72
CA SER A 500 -23.19 24.90 -56.17
C SER A 500 -23.73 26.17 -56.88
N ASN A 501 -24.16 27.20 -56.13
CA ASN A 501 -24.64 28.48 -56.65
C ASN A 501 -23.72 29.70 -56.37
N ASN A 502 -22.49 29.52 -55.90
CA ASN A 502 -21.40 30.51 -55.86
C ASN A 502 -21.72 31.90 -55.24
N SER A 503 -22.75 32.03 -54.40
CA SER A 503 -23.16 33.31 -53.80
C SER A 503 -22.75 33.48 -52.33
N ASN A 504 -22.39 32.40 -51.63
CA ASN A 504 -21.83 32.48 -50.29
C ASN A 504 -21.04 31.19 -49.93
N PRO A 505 -19.69 31.19 -49.97
CA PRO A 505 -18.90 30.02 -49.58
C PRO A 505 -19.01 29.78 -48.07
N PHE A 506 -19.21 28.52 -47.65
CA PHE A 506 -19.20 28.14 -46.24
C PHE A 506 -17.76 28.15 -45.74
N GLN A 507 -17.44 29.02 -44.79
CA GLN A 507 -16.11 29.14 -44.19
C GLN A 507 -16.05 28.38 -42.86
N THR A 508 -15.07 27.49 -42.71
CA THR A 508 -14.74 26.88 -41.42
C THR A 508 -13.78 27.78 -40.66
N VAL A 509 -14.07 28.05 -39.39
CA VAL A 509 -13.24 28.91 -38.53
C VAL A 509 -12.62 28.08 -37.41
N GLU A 510 -11.34 28.31 -37.14
CA GLU A 510 -10.60 27.79 -36.00
C GLU A 510 -10.24 28.96 -35.08
N ARG A 511 -10.40 28.80 -33.75
CA ARG A 511 -10.00 29.83 -32.79
C ARG A 511 -8.53 29.64 -32.44
N LYS A 512 -7.72 30.68 -32.63
CA LYS A 512 -6.33 30.70 -32.18
C LYS A 512 -6.12 31.77 -31.13
N GLU A 513 -5.50 31.36 -30.04
CA GLU A 513 -5.07 32.24 -28.95
C GLU A 513 -3.82 33.03 -29.36
N VAL A 514 -3.89 34.35 -29.30
CA VAL A 514 -2.76 35.27 -29.51
C VAL A 514 -2.54 36.12 -28.26
N GLY A 515 -1.29 36.27 -27.86
CA GLY A 515 -0.92 37.05 -26.69
C GLY A 515 0.45 36.67 -26.15
N ILE A 516 0.68 36.94 -24.88
CA ILE A 516 1.89 36.53 -24.15
C ILE A 516 1.60 35.18 -23.51
N LYS A 517 2.31 34.14 -23.95
CA LYS A 517 2.28 32.80 -23.35
C LYS A 517 3.62 32.49 -22.72
N LEU A 518 3.59 32.01 -21.48
CA LEU A 518 4.74 31.53 -20.77
C LEU A 518 4.43 30.14 -20.22
N LYS A 519 5.18 29.16 -20.69
CA LYS A 519 5.14 27.78 -20.22
C LYS A 519 6.49 27.45 -19.62
N VAL A 520 6.50 26.95 -18.39
CA VAL A 520 7.75 26.65 -17.69
C VAL A 520 7.63 25.40 -16.82
N THR A 521 8.67 24.58 -16.87
CA THR A 521 8.87 23.45 -15.95
C THR A 521 10.20 23.66 -15.25
N PRO A 522 10.20 24.10 -13.97
CA PRO A 522 11.43 24.27 -13.21
C PRO A 522 11.86 22.96 -12.55
N GLN A 523 13.17 22.81 -12.39
CA GLN A 523 13.81 21.77 -11.60
C GLN A 523 14.92 22.39 -10.76
N ILE A 524 14.85 22.23 -9.44
CA ILE A 524 15.88 22.71 -8.51
C ILE A 524 17.00 21.69 -8.43
N ASN A 525 18.23 22.12 -8.74
CA ASN A 525 19.43 21.30 -8.62
C ASN A 525 20.18 21.58 -7.31
N GLU A 526 21.08 20.66 -6.95
CA GLU A 526 22.05 20.83 -5.87
C GLU A 526 22.90 22.10 -6.13
N GLY A 527 22.89 23.06 -5.21
CA GLY A 527 23.65 24.33 -5.34
C GLY A 527 22.82 25.60 -5.59
N ASN A 528 21.51 25.60 -5.33
CA ASN A 528 20.58 26.74 -5.54
C ASN A 528 20.45 27.19 -7.01
N ALA A 529 20.87 26.34 -7.96
CA ALA A 529 20.59 26.55 -9.37
C ALA A 529 19.22 25.96 -9.72
N VAL A 530 18.48 26.64 -10.59
CA VAL A 530 17.21 26.20 -11.13
C VAL A 530 17.38 25.98 -12.63
N GLN A 531 17.16 24.74 -13.05
CA GLN A 531 17.01 24.39 -14.45
C GLN A 531 15.57 24.70 -14.88
N LEU A 532 15.41 25.39 -16.00
CA LEU A 532 14.13 25.82 -16.51
C LEU A 532 13.96 25.31 -17.95
N VAL A 533 12.95 24.47 -18.18
CA VAL A 533 12.46 24.18 -19.53
C VAL A 533 11.39 25.23 -19.84
N ILE A 534 11.65 26.12 -20.79
CA ILE A 534 10.82 27.30 -21.04
C ILE A 534 10.35 27.29 -22.49
N GLU A 535 9.05 27.56 -22.67
CA GLU A 535 8.45 27.96 -23.93
C GLU A 535 7.79 29.31 -23.73
N GLN A 536 8.33 30.33 -24.38
CA GLN A 536 7.81 31.69 -24.33
C GLN A 536 7.35 32.11 -25.72
N GLU A 537 6.11 32.56 -25.82
CA GLU A 537 5.52 33.08 -27.06
C GLU A 537 4.97 34.49 -26.82
N VAL A 538 5.24 35.39 -27.76
CA VAL A 538 4.61 36.70 -27.86
C VAL A 538 3.98 36.81 -29.24
N SER A 539 2.65 36.86 -29.25
CA SER A 539 1.85 36.93 -30.46
C SER A 539 0.95 38.18 -30.45
N SER A 540 0.86 38.85 -31.59
CA SER A 540 0.02 40.04 -31.79
C SER A 540 -0.66 40.00 -33.16
N VAL A 541 -1.90 40.46 -33.25
CA VAL A 541 -2.64 40.53 -34.52
C VAL A 541 -2.08 41.68 -35.38
N SER A 542 -1.78 41.39 -36.65
CA SER A 542 -1.15 42.27 -37.62
C SER A 542 -2.08 42.53 -38.81
N GLY A 543 -3.17 43.27 -38.59
CA GLY A 543 -4.10 43.68 -39.65
C GLY A 543 -4.77 42.53 -40.43
N ALA A 544 -5.66 42.89 -41.36
CA ALA A 544 -6.30 41.95 -42.27
C ALA A 544 -5.52 41.86 -43.59
N THR A 545 -5.21 40.64 -44.03
CA THR A 545 -4.76 40.36 -45.40
C THR A 545 -5.96 40.08 -46.31
N SER A 546 -5.72 39.88 -47.60
CA SER A 546 -6.78 39.62 -48.60
C SER A 546 -7.63 38.38 -48.32
N VAL A 547 -7.14 37.46 -47.48
CA VAL A 547 -7.81 36.19 -47.13
C VAL A 547 -8.19 36.14 -45.66
N ASP A 548 -7.27 36.54 -44.77
CA ASP A 548 -7.47 36.46 -43.31
C ASP A 548 -6.57 37.42 -42.53
N ILE A 549 -6.68 37.49 -41.21
CA ILE A 549 -5.76 38.23 -40.35
C ILE A 549 -4.34 37.62 -40.32
N ALA A 550 -3.32 38.48 -40.40
CA ALA A 550 -1.94 38.03 -40.14
C ALA A 550 -1.65 38.11 -38.63
N ILE A 551 -0.82 37.20 -38.11
CA ILE A 551 -0.40 37.18 -36.70
C ILE A 551 1.12 37.25 -36.66
N ASN A 552 1.65 38.29 -36.02
CA ASN A 552 3.08 38.38 -35.72
C ASN A 552 3.35 37.49 -34.51
N LYS A 553 4.17 36.46 -34.67
CA LYS A 553 4.54 35.52 -33.61
C LYS A 553 6.05 35.52 -33.39
N ARG A 554 6.45 35.68 -32.12
CA ARG A 554 7.83 35.58 -31.64
C ARG A 554 7.87 34.47 -30.60
N GLU A 555 8.68 33.44 -30.80
CA GLU A 555 8.69 32.25 -29.94
C GLU A 555 10.12 31.84 -29.59
N ILE A 556 10.35 31.50 -28.32
CA ILE A 556 11.61 30.97 -27.80
C ILE A 556 11.30 29.70 -27.01
N LYS A 557 11.87 28.57 -27.43
CA LYS A 557 11.84 27.30 -26.71
C LYS A 557 13.26 26.88 -26.39
N THR A 558 13.59 26.84 -25.10
CA THR A 558 14.96 26.54 -24.65
C THR A 558 14.98 25.90 -23.27
N THR A 559 16.14 25.35 -22.90
CA THR A 559 16.42 24.86 -21.55
C THR A 559 17.64 25.57 -21.04
N VAL A 560 17.52 26.21 -19.88
CA VAL A 560 18.57 27.04 -19.29
C VAL A 560 18.70 26.73 -17.81
N MET A 561 19.88 27.00 -17.25
CA MET A 561 20.14 26.92 -15.82
C MET A 561 20.46 28.32 -15.32
N ALA A 562 19.81 28.74 -14.24
CA ALA A 562 20.00 30.04 -13.62
C ALA A 562 20.07 29.89 -12.10
N ASP A 563 20.93 30.68 -11.46
CA ASP A 563 21.00 30.72 -10.00
C ASP A 563 19.75 31.39 -9.39
N ASP A 564 19.46 31.06 -8.13
CA ASP A 564 18.37 31.67 -7.37
C ASP A 564 18.47 33.21 -7.34
N GLY A 565 17.45 33.90 -7.85
CA GLY A 565 17.39 35.36 -7.98
C GLY A 565 18.23 35.93 -9.13
N GLY A 566 19.03 35.10 -9.82
CA GLY A 566 19.84 35.49 -10.96
C GLY A 566 18.99 35.81 -12.19
N THR A 567 19.36 36.86 -12.94
CA THR A 567 18.73 37.16 -14.23
C THR A 567 19.60 36.66 -15.36
N ILE A 568 19.05 35.81 -16.22
CA ILE A 568 19.74 35.29 -17.40
C ILE A 568 19.03 35.76 -18.67
N VAL A 569 19.77 35.85 -19.78
CA VAL A 569 19.23 36.17 -21.10
C VAL A 569 18.86 34.87 -21.79
N LEU A 570 17.58 34.71 -22.15
CA LEU A 570 17.09 33.56 -22.93
C LEU A 570 17.45 33.70 -24.41
N GLY A 571 17.35 34.92 -24.93
CA GLY A 571 17.63 35.24 -26.33
C GLY A 571 17.32 36.69 -26.66
N GLY A 572 17.58 37.06 -27.90
CA GLY A 572 17.28 38.38 -28.42
C GLY A 572 17.47 38.48 -29.93
N LEU A 573 16.94 39.55 -30.51
CA LEU A 573 17.08 39.90 -31.93
C LEU A 573 17.43 41.38 -32.02
N ILE A 574 18.46 41.70 -32.81
CA ILE A 574 18.76 43.07 -33.23
C ILE A 574 18.64 43.07 -34.74
N ASP A 575 17.76 43.91 -35.25
CA ASP A 575 17.36 43.97 -36.66
C ASP A 575 17.44 45.42 -37.12
N ASP A 576 18.37 45.71 -38.03
CA ASP A 576 18.62 47.03 -38.62
C ASP A 576 18.45 46.94 -40.14
N ASP A 577 17.42 47.60 -40.68
CA ASP A 577 17.09 47.63 -42.11
C ASP A 577 17.15 49.07 -42.64
N VAL A 578 17.96 49.29 -43.68
CA VAL A 578 18.10 50.59 -44.34
C VAL A 578 17.79 50.40 -45.82
N GLN A 579 16.69 50.99 -46.27
CA GLN A 579 16.25 50.96 -47.67
C GLN A 579 16.31 52.36 -48.25
N GLU A 580 17.18 52.55 -49.24
CA GLU A 580 17.29 53.79 -50.00
C GLU A 580 16.84 53.57 -51.45
N SER A 581 15.90 54.39 -51.90
CA SER A 581 15.37 54.38 -53.27
C SER A 581 15.59 55.73 -53.92
N VAL A 582 16.44 55.76 -54.94
CA VAL A 582 16.76 56.97 -55.71
C VAL A 582 16.36 56.80 -57.16
N SER A 583 15.46 57.66 -57.62
CA SER A 583 15.10 57.81 -59.03
C SER A 583 15.61 59.17 -59.52
N LYS A 584 16.29 59.23 -60.66
CA LYS A 584 16.84 60.48 -61.21
C LYS A 584 16.89 60.45 -62.73
N ILE A 585 16.93 61.63 -63.36
CA ILE A 585 17.31 61.74 -64.77
C ILE A 585 18.82 61.49 -64.88
N PRO A 586 19.28 60.55 -65.72
CA PRO A 586 20.70 60.36 -65.98
C PRO A 586 21.36 61.67 -66.45
N LEU A 587 22.59 61.96 -66.01
CA LEU A 587 23.32 63.21 -66.27
C LEU A 587 22.85 64.41 -65.43
N LEU A 588 21.60 64.84 -65.56
CA LEU A 588 21.06 66.04 -64.89
C LEU A 588 20.94 65.87 -63.37
N GLY A 589 20.62 64.65 -62.91
CA GLY A 589 20.55 64.33 -61.48
C GLY A 589 21.91 64.20 -60.79
N ASP A 590 23.01 64.15 -61.55
CA ASP A 590 24.38 63.98 -61.03
C ASP A 590 25.11 65.32 -60.80
N ILE A 591 24.51 66.44 -61.23
CA ILE A 591 25.09 67.78 -61.06
C ILE A 591 25.05 68.15 -59.56
N PRO A 592 26.18 68.56 -58.94
CA PRO A 592 26.19 69.02 -57.56
C PRO A 592 25.29 70.25 -57.38
N TYR A 593 24.62 70.35 -56.23
CA TYR A 593 23.63 71.39 -55.86
C TYR A 593 22.32 71.40 -56.67
N LEU A 594 22.38 71.28 -58.00
CA LEU A 594 21.20 71.35 -58.89
C LEU A 594 20.55 69.99 -59.15
N GLY A 595 21.27 68.88 -58.96
CA GLY A 595 20.76 67.53 -59.22
C GLY A 595 19.59 67.12 -58.32
N ASN A 596 19.41 67.75 -57.15
CA ASN A 596 18.26 67.54 -56.27
C ASN A 596 16.92 67.92 -56.91
N ILE A 597 16.94 68.76 -57.95
CA ILE A 597 15.75 69.19 -58.70
C ILE A 597 15.28 68.11 -59.69
N PHE A 598 16.19 67.21 -60.08
CA PHE A 598 15.95 66.18 -61.09
C PHE A 598 15.98 64.76 -60.51
N LYS A 599 15.87 64.62 -59.19
CA LYS A 599 15.81 63.33 -58.50
C LYS A 599 14.72 63.31 -57.44
N SER A 600 14.28 62.10 -57.12
CA SER A 600 13.39 61.78 -56.01
C SER A 600 14.05 60.69 -55.19
N THR A 601 14.24 60.96 -53.91
CA THR A 601 14.92 60.08 -52.96
C THR A 601 13.95 59.74 -51.84
N SER A 602 13.83 58.45 -51.53
CA SER A 602 13.09 57.93 -50.39
C SER A 602 14.00 57.00 -49.61
N THR A 603 14.32 57.38 -48.38
CA THR A 603 15.14 56.59 -47.46
C THR A 603 14.27 56.17 -46.29
N THR A 604 14.30 54.90 -45.94
CA THR A 604 13.66 54.37 -44.74
C THR A 604 14.68 53.58 -43.93
N LYS A 605 14.70 53.78 -42.63
CA LYS A 605 15.55 53.10 -41.68
C LYS A 605 14.65 52.52 -40.59
N ARG A 606 14.76 51.23 -40.34
CA ARG A 606 14.04 50.53 -39.28
C ARG A 606 15.04 49.84 -38.39
N LYS A 607 14.86 49.99 -37.09
CA LYS A 607 15.66 49.37 -36.05
C LYS A 607 14.74 48.68 -35.06
N ARG A 608 15.03 47.44 -34.70
CA ARG A 608 14.28 46.69 -33.69
C ARG A 608 15.23 45.88 -32.82
N ASN A 609 15.10 46.08 -31.51
CA ASN A 609 15.82 45.33 -30.48
C ASN A 609 14.81 44.57 -29.63
N LEU A 610 14.94 43.26 -29.59
CA LEU A 610 14.20 42.36 -28.71
C LEU A 610 15.18 41.70 -27.78
N MET A 611 14.90 41.73 -26.48
CA MET A 611 15.60 40.92 -25.48
C MET A 611 14.60 40.24 -24.56
N VAL A 612 14.90 39.00 -24.23
CA VAL A 612 14.10 38.20 -23.33
C VAL A 612 14.99 37.71 -22.20
N PHE A 613 14.63 38.07 -20.98
CA PHE A 613 15.31 37.65 -19.76
C PHE A 613 14.40 36.76 -18.93
N ILE A 614 15.00 35.92 -18.08
CA ILE A 614 14.27 35.20 -17.06
C ILE A 614 15.00 35.25 -15.73
N ARG A 615 14.22 35.33 -14.65
CA ARG A 615 14.69 35.30 -13.27
C ARG A 615 13.88 34.26 -12.49
N PRO A 616 14.47 33.11 -12.11
CA PRO A 616 13.87 32.23 -11.14
C PRO A 616 14.10 32.75 -9.71
N THR A 617 13.20 32.43 -8.80
CA THR A 617 13.36 32.64 -7.36
C THR A 617 12.79 31.43 -6.63
N ILE A 618 13.63 30.77 -5.83
CA ILE A 618 13.26 29.58 -5.08
C ILE A 618 12.53 30.02 -3.80
N ILE A 619 11.38 29.40 -3.54
CA ILE A 619 10.56 29.63 -2.37
C ILE A 619 10.50 28.32 -1.56
N ARG A 620 11.27 28.27 -0.47
CA ARG A 620 11.33 27.11 0.44
C ARG A 620 10.33 27.24 1.59
N ASP A 621 10.24 28.44 2.17
CA ASP A 621 9.53 28.69 3.43
C ASP A 621 8.25 29.49 3.22
N GLY A 622 7.32 29.38 4.18
CA GLY A 622 6.08 30.16 4.17
C GLY A 622 6.34 31.66 4.28
N ILE A 623 7.35 32.06 5.07
CA ILE A 623 7.74 33.46 5.28
C ILE A 623 8.19 34.11 3.97
N THR A 624 9.04 33.42 3.20
CA THR A 624 9.52 33.92 1.89
C THR A 624 8.38 34.05 0.89
N MET A 625 7.47 33.05 0.85
CA MET A 625 6.28 33.10 0.02
C MET A 625 5.42 34.33 0.36
N ASN A 626 5.16 34.53 1.65
CA ASN A 626 4.36 35.64 2.11
C ASN A 626 5.04 36.99 1.79
N LYS A 627 6.33 37.15 2.10
CA LYS A 627 7.09 38.37 1.80
C LYS A 627 7.01 38.77 0.31
N ILE A 628 7.12 37.80 -0.60
CA ILE A 628 6.99 38.05 -2.05
C ILE A 628 5.56 38.49 -2.40
N SER A 629 4.57 37.81 -1.85
CA SER A 629 3.14 38.07 -2.08
C SER A 629 2.73 39.44 -1.53
N HIS A 630 3.07 39.73 -0.28
CA HIS A 630 2.87 41.00 0.41
C HIS A 630 3.45 42.17 -0.39
N ARG A 631 4.70 42.04 -0.87
CA ARG A 631 5.33 43.08 -1.70
C ARG A 631 4.59 43.32 -3.02
N LYS A 632 4.21 42.26 -3.73
CA LYS A 632 3.46 42.39 -5.01
C LYS A 632 2.06 42.93 -4.80
N TYR A 633 1.39 42.54 -3.72
CA TYR A 633 0.07 43.02 -3.33
C TYR A 633 0.09 44.52 -3.04
N ASN A 634 1.00 44.97 -2.18
CA ASN A 634 1.13 46.37 -1.81
C ASN A 634 1.53 47.25 -3.00
N PHE A 635 2.31 46.72 -3.96
CA PHE A 635 2.60 47.43 -5.20
C PHE A 635 1.33 47.73 -6.01
N ILE A 636 0.46 46.73 -6.21
CA ILE A 636 -0.82 46.92 -6.94
C ILE A 636 -1.74 47.86 -6.18
N ARG A 637 -1.84 47.68 -4.86
CA ARG A 637 -2.66 48.53 -4.00
C ARG A 637 -2.20 49.98 -4.02
N ALA A 638 -0.90 50.25 -3.94
CA ALA A 638 -0.34 51.60 -4.04
C ALA A 638 -0.68 52.25 -5.40
N GLU A 639 -0.64 51.49 -6.50
CA GLU A 639 -1.08 51.98 -7.82
C GLU A 639 -2.59 52.29 -7.85
N GLN A 640 -3.42 51.50 -7.17
CA GLN A 640 -4.86 51.76 -7.05
C GLN A 640 -5.15 52.99 -6.20
N LEU A 641 -4.49 53.15 -5.04
CA LEU A 641 -4.60 54.35 -4.21
C LEU A 641 -4.18 55.61 -4.97
N LYS A 642 -3.09 55.55 -5.74
CA LYS A 642 -2.66 56.64 -6.61
C LYS A 642 -3.66 56.96 -7.74
N ARG A 643 -4.49 55.99 -8.15
CA ARG A 643 -5.58 56.21 -9.11
C ARG A 643 -6.82 56.78 -8.43
N GLU A 644 -7.12 56.32 -7.23
CA GLU A 644 -8.19 56.83 -6.37
C GLU A 644 -7.96 58.31 -6.04
N GLU A 645 -6.74 58.68 -5.64
CA GLU A 645 -6.34 60.08 -5.39
C GLU A 645 -6.54 60.99 -6.62
N ARG A 646 -6.34 60.44 -7.82
CA ARG A 646 -6.60 61.16 -9.08
C ARG A 646 -8.09 61.25 -9.41
N GLY A 647 -8.89 60.34 -8.86
CA GLY A 647 -10.32 60.21 -9.12
C GLY A 647 -10.63 59.88 -10.59
N ILE A 648 -11.93 59.77 -10.87
CA ILE A 648 -12.42 59.68 -12.25
C ILE A 648 -12.79 61.10 -12.69
N ALA A 649 -12.20 61.60 -13.77
CA ALA A 649 -12.32 63.01 -14.18
C ALA A 649 -13.78 63.50 -14.34
N LEU A 650 -14.69 62.64 -14.79
CA LEU A 650 -16.12 62.95 -14.96
C LEU A 650 -16.99 62.50 -13.76
N MET A 651 -16.40 61.78 -12.80
CA MET A 651 -17.08 61.24 -11.63
C MET A 651 -16.15 61.32 -10.39
N PRO A 652 -15.84 62.54 -9.91
CA PRO A 652 -14.83 62.75 -8.86
C PRO A 652 -15.24 62.22 -7.47
N LEU A 653 -16.52 61.89 -7.28
CA LEU A 653 -17.08 61.36 -6.04
C LEU A 653 -17.33 59.83 -6.11
N THR A 654 -16.93 59.17 -7.20
CA THR A 654 -17.11 57.74 -7.36
C THR A 654 -15.90 57.01 -6.82
N ASP A 655 -16.13 56.11 -5.88
CA ASP A 655 -15.09 55.24 -5.33
C ASP A 655 -14.54 54.33 -6.41
N THR A 656 -13.23 54.37 -6.63
CA THR A 656 -12.55 53.41 -7.49
C THR A 656 -12.27 52.13 -6.71
N PRO A 657 -12.33 50.95 -7.35
CA PRO A 657 -12.04 49.70 -6.65
C PRO A 657 -10.59 49.67 -6.16
N THR A 658 -10.42 49.55 -4.84
CA THR A 658 -9.12 49.39 -4.19
C THR A 658 -9.05 48.07 -3.43
N LEU A 659 -7.86 47.49 -3.42
CA LEU A 659 -7.56 46.31 -2.63
C LEU A 659 -7.58 46.66 -1.13
N PRO A 660 -8.12 45.78 -0.27
CA PRO A 660 -8.09 45.97 1.17
C PRO A 660 -6.65 46.06 1.71
N ASP A 661 -6.49 46.49 2.96
CA ASP A 661 -5.21 46.31 3.65
C ASP A 661 -4.88 44.82 3.74
N TRP A 662 -3.61 44.47 3.48
CA TRP A 662 -3.12 43.12 3.71
C TRP A 662 -3.09 42.86 5.22
N ASN A 663 -3.72 41.77 5.68
CA ASN A 663 -3.80 41.46 7.11
C ASN A 663 -2.81 40.35 7.51
N ASP A 664 -1.77 40.76 8.26
CA ASP A 664 -0.79 39.95 8.98
C ASP A 664 -1.41 38.78 9.80
N GLU A 665 -2.57 39.02 10.42
CA GLU A 665 -3.11 38.18 11.51
C GLU A 665 -3.67 36.81 11.06
N LEU A 666 -3.72 36.54 9.75
CA LEU A 666 -4.12 35.25 9.18
C LEU A 666 -2.94 34.30 8.93
N GLU A 667 -1.71 34.74 9.20
CA GLU A 667 -0.52 33.91 9.08
C GLU A 667 -0.37 33.01 10.31
N LEU A 668 -0.31 31.70 10.06
CA LEU A 668 0.05 30.74 11.10
C LEU A 668 1.39 31.17 11.70
N PRO A 669 1.53 31.21 13.04
CA PRO A 669 2.81 31.52 13.67
C PRO A 669 3.88 30.53 13.17
N PRO A 670 5.16 30.95 13.11
CA PRO A 670 6.25 30.07 12.70
C PRO A 670 6.24 28.80 13.54
N SER A 671 6.61 27.68 12.92
CA SER A 671 6.69 26.41 13.64
C SER A 671 7.68 26.53 14.82
N PHE A 672 7.48 25.74 15.88
CA PHE A 672 8.34 25.80 17.08
C PHE A 672 9.83 25.58 16.75
N GLU A 673 10.12 24.76 15.72
CA GLU A 673 11.47 24.56 15.20
C GLU A 673 12.03 25.78 14.46
N GLU A 674 11.24 26.46 13.62
CA GLU A 674 11.66 27.70 12.95
C GLU A 674 11.95 28.83 13.96
N TYR A 675 11.11 28.96 15.00
CA TYR A 675 11.33 29.93 16.07
C TYR A 675 12.66 29.70 16.81
N LEU A 676 12.99 28.43 17.09
CA LEU A 676 14.27 28.05 17.71
C LEU A 676 15.47 28.33 16.79
N GLN A 677 15.32 28.10 15.49
CA GLN A 677 16.38 28.35 14.51
C GLN A 677 16.62 29.85 14.26
N GLU A 678 15.58 30.67 14.21
CA GLU A 678 15.71 32.14 14.14
C GLU A 678 16.40 32.69 15.38
N LYS A 679 16.00 32.24 16.57
CA LYS A 679 16.64 32.66 17.82
C LYS A 679 18.13 32.27 17.87
N ASN A 680 18.49 31.09 17.40
CA ASN A 680 19.88 30.63 17.33
C ASN A 680 20.71 31.33 16.23
N LYS A 681 20.09 32.11 15.34
CA LYS A 681 20.80 32.96 14.35
C LYS A 681 21.03 34.39 14.87
N GLU A 682 20.25 34.83 15.86
CA GLU A 682 20.37 36.15 16.49
C GLU A 682 21.34 36.18 17.68
N ASP A 683 21.66 35.01 18.26
CA ASP A 683 22.75 34.79 19.22
C ASP A 683 24.05 34.36 18.50
#